data_AF-K1W9U8-F1
#
_entry.id   AF-K1W9U8-F1
#
_cell.length_a   1.000
_cell.length_b   1.000
_cell.length_c   1.000
_cell.angle_alpha   90.00
_cell.angle_beta   90.00
_cell.angle_gamma   90.00
#
_symmetry.space_group_name_H-M   'P 1'
#
loop_
_entity.id
_entity.type
_entity.pdbx_description
1 polymer ?
#
loop_
_entity_poly.entity_id
_entity_poly.type
_entity_poly.pdbx_seq_one_letter_code
_entity_poly.pdbx_strand_id
1 'polypeptide(L)'
;MEQPKVKNELPQDNSLNPLVNEYHVNDTWIMLLALRFINALVVRTFFQPDEYFQSLEPAWQMAFGPQSGAWITWEWHRQLRSSLHPALFAVVYYTADKAMIFLSFFPQFRAMILAVLPNLVQAYFAAVGDYYTWQLSERIYGTRSKASNAALWMTVFSPWQWFCSTRTFSNCLETTMTITALYFWPWKLSTFPVLGKSSDVSQQPPEEATHAKTPKSGVFQTSRSIKHLRISIVLAGTACILRPTNALIWFSILMPTLTGLLNKRAPISDYLILLREAILCGSIVLLTSLTSDYIYYGEWTFPPYQFLYFNISRNLAVFYGRNVWHYYLSQGLPLLLITYLPFTLVALYQASLLPSSNIRFVFTTTILLTLGSLSLIAHKEVRFIYPLLPLLHILTAPVISSFFQPSSSFTTTPCTTKDGKVITSSTTTLTTTTTTTKHKPLLYTLLTLNALIALYTTLSHQSGVLRTTTFLRHEYETLALDGRGRLLSDPSAHLNDAYPPKPTTYTPSETFAAFLLPCHSTPWRSQLIHPGLQAWALTCEPPLHLPSTAAHELAAYRDEADRFFDDPQRFLRDEVGGKERPWPRYVVGFQGIEHHLRTFYEGAMKGFTVRERWRTRNSHFHDDWRRRGDLVVWEFVEAAGAAGA
;
A
#
# COMPACT_ATOMS: atom_id res chain seq x y z
N MET A 1 -8.63 -8.19 -47.42
CA MET A 1 -7.64 -8.04 -46.33
C MET A 1 -8.16 -8.84 -45.15
N GLU A 2 -7.80 -10.12 -45.05
CA GLU A 2 -8.26 -10.99 -43.98
C GLU A 2 -7.63 -10.54 -42.66
N GLN A 3 -8.46 -10.26 -41.65
CA GLN A 3 -7.97 -10.08 -40.29
C GLN A 3 -7.30 -11.40 -39.85
N PRO A 4 -6.09 -11.35 -39.25
CA PRO A 4 -5.48 -12.56 -38.71
C PRO A 4 -6.42 -13.11 -37.64
N LYS A 5 -7.00 -14.27 -37.91
CA LYS A 5 -7.69 -15.09 -36.90
C LYS A 5 -6.66 -15.42 -35.82
N VAL A 6 -6.60 -14.61 -34.76
CA VAL A 6 -5.90 -14.98 -33.53
C VAL A 6 -6.62 -16.20 -32.99
N LYS A 7 -6.08 -17.40 -33.27
CA LYS A 7 -6.59 -18.62 -32.66
C LYS A 7 -6.46 -18.45 -31.15
N ASN A 8 -7.58 -18.57 -30.44
CA ASN A 8 -7.61 -18.71 -28.99
C ASN A 8 -7.06 -20.10 -28.64
N GLU A 9 -5.75 -20.31 -28.83
CA GLU A 9 -5.08 -21.54 -28.41
C GLU A 9 -4.97 -21.53 -26.87
N LEU A 10 -5.34 -22.66 -26.25
CA LEU A 10 -5.19 -22.85 -24.81
C LEU A 10 -3.71 -22.66 -24.41
N PRO A 11 -3.43 -22.12 -23.21
CA PRO A 11 -2.06 -21.99 -22.75
C PRO A 11 -1.35 -23.34 -22.78
N GLN A 12 -0.20 -23.41 -23.47
CA GLN A 12 0.63 -24.60 -23.45
C GLN A 12 1.45 -24.61 -22.16
N ASP A 13 1.18 -25.59 -21.32
CA ASP A 13 1.95 -25.84 -20.11
C ASP A 13 3.34 -26.37 -20.46
N ASN A 14 4.31 -26.13 -19.58
CA ASN A 14 5.61 -26.77 -19.69
C ASN A 14 5.48 -28.30 -19.62
N SER A 15 6.39 -29.00 -20.29
CA SER A 15 6.44 -30.47 -20.28
C SER A 15 7.19 -31.05 -19.07
N LEU A 16 7.38 -30.26 -18.00
CA LEU A 16 8.15 -30.67 -16.83
C LEU A 16 7.31 -31.49 -15.85
N ASN A 17 7.99 -32.26 -15.01
CA ASN A 17 7.37 -33.06 -13.96
C ASN A 17 6.55 -32.14 -13.00
N PRO A 18 5.30 -32.49 -12.64
CA PRO A 18 4.47 -31.72 -11.71
C PRO A 18 5.15 -31.35 -10.39
N LEU A 19 5.96 -32.25 -9.82
CA LEU A 19 6.69 -31.99 -8.57
C LEU A 19 7.66 -30.80 -8.71
N VAL A 20 8.30 -30.65 -9.87
CA VAL A 20 9.21 -29.52 -10.13
C VAL A 20 8.45 -28.20 -10.15
N ASN A 21 7.22 -28.21 -10.68
CA ASN A 21 6.36 -27.03 -10.67
C ASN A 21 5.90 -26.71 -9.23
N GLU A 22 5.60 -27.72 -8.41
CA GLU A 22 5.25 -27.52 -7.01
C GLU A 22 6.39 -26.90 -6.19
N TYR A 23 7.62 -27.44 -6.29
CA TYR A 23 8.79 -26.85 -5.63
C TYR A 23 9.03 -25.41 -6.11
N HIS A 24 8.92 -25.15 -7.41
CA HIS A 24 9.09 -23.80 -7.95
C HIS A 24 8.07 -22.79 -7.37
N VAL A 25 6.81 -23.22 -7.22
CA VAL A 25 5.76 -22.39 -6.61
C VAL A 25 6.09 -22.08 -5.14
N ASN A 26 6.51 -23.08 -4.39
CA ASN A 26 6.91 -22.92 -2.99
C ASN A 26 8.14 -22.03 -2.84
N ASP A 27 9.17 -22.23 -3.66
CA ASP A 27 10.39 -21.42 -3.67
C ASP A 27 10.10 -19.97 -4.03
N THR A 28 9.24 -19.74 -5.02
CA THR A 28 8.81 -18.39 -5.43
C THR A 28 8.05 -17.69 -4.31
N TRP A 29 7.17 -18.40 -3.61
CA TRP A 29 6.46 -17.87 -2.44
C TRP A 29 7.43 -17.45 -1.34
N ILE A 30 8.37 -18.33 -0.96
CA ILE A 30 9.37 -18.04 0.08
C ILE A 30 10.26 -16.86 -0.34
N MET A 31 10.68 -16.80 -1.60
CA MET A 31 11.46 -15.69 -2.15
C MET A 31 10.70 -14.37 -2.03
N LEU A 32 9.44 -14.31 -2.45
CA LEU A 32 8.62 -13.09 -2.38
C LEU A 32 8.38 -12.67 -0.93
N LEU A 33 8.12 -13.62 -0.04
CA LEU A 33 7.93 -13.36 1.38
C LEU A 33 9.20 -12.76 2.00
N ALA A 34 10.35 -13.40 1.81
CA ALA A 34 11.63 -12.89 2.30
C ALA A 34 11.96 -11.51 1.71
N LEU A 35 11.74 -11.32 0.41
CA LEU A 35 11.95 -10.05 -0.29
C LEU A 35 11.12 -8.92 0.36
N ARG A 36 9.84 -9.16 0.63
CA ARG A 36 8.95 -8.12 1.19
C ARG A 36 9.23 -7.84 2.65
N PHE A 37 9.65 -8.82 3.43
CA PHE A 37 10.11 -8.59 4.81
C PHE A 37 11.38 -7.75 4.83
N ILE A 38 12.37 -8.05 3.97
CA ILE A 38 13.57 -7.23 3.82
C ILE A 38 13.18 -5.82 3.37
N ASN A 39 12.30 -5.69 2.38
CA ASN A 39 11.80 -4.41 1.90
C ASN A 39 11.20 -3.57 3.04
N ALA A 40 10.31 -4.13 3.86
CA ALA A 40 9.70 -3.44 4.99
C ALA A 40 10.72 -2.95 6.03
N LEU A 41 11.80 -3.70 6.27
CA LEU A 41 12.85 -3.33 7.23
C LEU A 41 13.83 -2.27 6.70
N VAL A 42 13.97 -2.15 5.39
CA VAL A 42 14.93 -1.26 4.73
C VAL A 42 14.28 0.06 4.31
N VAL A 43 12.96 0.13 4.13
CA VAL A 43 12.25 1.41 3.89
C VAL A 43 12.35 2.31 5.13
N ARG A 44 13.05 3.45 4.98
CA ARG A 44 13.32 4.42 6.05
C ARG A 44 12.81 5.82 5.73
N THR A 45 11.79 5.90 4.89
CA THR A 45 11.24 7.15 4.36
C THR A 45 9.75 7.26 4.61
N PHE A 46 9.27 8.47 4.77
CA PHE A 46 7.84 8.78 4.83
C PHE A 46 7.30 9.04 3.41
N PHE A 47 6.07 8.62 3.12
CA PHE A 47 5.42 8.96 1.87
C PHE A 47 4.19 9.84 2.10
N GLN A 48 3.21 9.38 2.87
CA GLN A 48 1.98 10.12 3.11
C GLN A 48 1.45 9.96 4.54
N PRO A 49 0.74 10.98 5.06
CA PRO A 49 0.21 10.94 6.43
C PRO A 49 -0.79 9.81 6.67
N ASP A 50 -1.48 9.37 5.62
CA ASP A 50 -2.45 8.27 5.66
C ASP A 50 -1.84 6.93 6.13
N GLU A 51 -0.50 6.77 6.04
CA GLU A 51 0.23 5.63 6.63
C GLU A 51 0.08 5.55 8.16
N TYR A 52 -0.20 6.67 8.82
CA TYR A 52 -0.27 6.76 10.27
C TYR A 52 -1.66 7.19 10.72
N PHE A 53 -2.13 8.34 10.25
CA PHE A 53 -3.35 8.97 10.76
C PHE A 53 -4.66 8.30 10.29
N GLN A 54 -4.61 7.50 9.23
CA GLN A 54 -5.75 6.71 8.74
C GLN A 54 -5.60 5.20 8.99
N SER A 55 -4.57 4.78 9.72
CA SER A 55 -4.34 3.36 10.03
C SER A 55 -3.76 3.17 11.41
N LEU A 56 -2.53 3.62 11.65
CA LEU A 56 -1.78 3.29 12.87
C LEU A 56 -2.21 4.09 14.11
N GLU A 57 -2.59 5.36 14.00
CA GLU A 57 -3.06 6.13 15.15
C GLU A 57 -4.41 5.62 15.70
N PRO A 58 -5.43 5.37 14.86
CA PRO A 58 -6.65 4.68 15.30
C PRO A 58 -6.36 3.29 15.86
N ALA A 59 -5.49 2.51 15.21
CA ALA A 59 -5.11 1.18 15.68
C ALA A 59 -4.42 1.23 17.06
N TRP A 60 -3.58 2.25 17.28
CA TRP A 60 -2.90 2.49 18.55
C TRP A 60 -3.91 2.81 19.65
N GLN A 61 -4.89 3.68 19.38
CA GLN A 61 -5.97 3.97 20.33
C GLN A 61 -6.81 2.72 20.64
N MET A 62 -7.12 1.90 19.64
CA MET A 62 -7.85 0.65 19.85
C MET A 62 -7.08 -0.34 20.74
N ALA A 63 -5.75 -0.44 20.55
CA ALA A 63 -4.91 -1.38 21.28
C ALA A 63 -4.60 -0.92 22.72
N PHE A 64 -4.40 0.39 22.93
CA PHE A 64 -3.87 0.93 24.19
C PHE A 64 -4.82 1.90 24.91
N GLY A 65 -5.98 2.19 24.33
CA GLY A 65 -7.03 3.04 24.90
C GLY A 65 -6.86 4.54 24.61
N PRO A 66 -7.87 5.37 24.92
CA PRO A 66 -7.89 6.81 24.58
C PRO A 66 -6.78 7.63 25.24
N GLN A 67 -6.29 7.20 26.41
CA GLN A 67 -5.23 7.89 27.15
C GLN A 67 -3.82 7.61 26.60
N SER A 68 -3.71 6.78 25.56
CA SER A 68 -2.42 6.45 24.94
C SER A 68 -1.77 7.65 24.24
N GLY A 69 -2.52 8.73 24.01
CA GLY A 69 -2.08 9.93 23.31
C GLY A 69 -1.97 9.75 21.80
N ALA A 70 -2.80 8.86 21.21
CA ALA A 70 -2.93 8.71 19.76
C ALA A 70 -3.61 9.93 19.14
N TRP A 71 -3.23 10.29 17.90
CA TRP A 71 -3.84 11.40 17.20
C TRP A 71 -4.99 10.94 16.29
N ILE A 72 -6.22 11.20 16.71
CA ILE A 72 -7.42 10.87 15.92
C ILE A 72 -7.89 12.09 15.14
N THR A 73 -7.81 12.00 13.81
CA THR A 73 -8.21 13.09 12.91
C THR A 73 -9.72 13.25 12.82
N TRP A 74 -10.15 14.44 12.38
CA TRP A 74 -11.55 14.79 12.14
C TRP A 74 -12.33 13.80 11.26
N GLU A 75 -11.66 13.07 10.36
CA GLU A 75 -12.29 12.07 9.49
C GLU A 75 -12.93 10.92 10.28
N TRP A 76 -12.29 10.52 11.39
CA TRP A 76 -12.81 9.50 12.30
C TRP A 76 -13.97 10.05 13.12
N HIS A 77 -13.87 11.30 13.61
CA HIS A 77 -14.98 11.95 14.30
C HIS A 77 -16.22 12.11 13.42
N ARG A 78 -16.06 12.15 12.10
CA ARG A 78 -17.13 12.16 11.09
C ARG A 78 -17.45 10.79 10.49
N GLN A 79 -16.85 9.72 11.02
CA GLN A 79 -17.11 8.32 10.63
C GLN A 79 -16.92 8.05 9.14
N LEU A 80 -15.97 8.74 8.51
CA LEU A 80 -15.72 8.63 7.06
C LEU A 80 -14.90 7.40 6.70
N ARG A 81 -14.37 6.68 7.69
CA ARG A 81 -13.39 5.59 7.52
C ARG A 81 -13.86 4.32 8.21
N SER A 82 -13.65 3.18 7.57
CA SER A 82 -13.89 1.89 8.21
C SER A 82 -12.79 1.56 9.21
N SER A 83 -13.19 1.10 10.38
CA SER A 83 -12.32 0.61 11.45
C SER A 83 -11.62 -0.71 11.11
N LEU A 84 -12.08 -1.45 10.09
CA LEU A 84 -11.56 -2.79 9.75
C LEU A 84 -10.04 -2.81 9.48
N HIS A 85 -9.52 -1.82 8.77
CA HIS A 85 -8.09 -1.76 8.46
C HIS A 85 -7.23 -1.42 9.70
N PRO A 86 -7.56 -0.40 10.51
CA PRO A 86 -6.90 -0.23 11.81
C PRO A 86 -7.05 -1.41 12.76
N ALA A 87 -8.21 -2.07 12.80
CA ALA A 87 -8.49 -3.18 13.71
C ALA A 87 -7.48 -4.33 13.53
N LEU A 88 -7.07 -4.59 12.28
CA LEU A 88 -6.01 -5.55 11.96
C LEU A 88 -4.70 -5.22 12.72
N PHE A 89 -4.25 -3.96 12.66
CA PHE A 89 -3.04 -3.53 13.35
C PHE A 89 -3.23 -3.45 14.87
N ALA A 90 -4.43 -3.10 15.34
CA ALA A 90 -4.74 -3.03 16.77
C ALA A 90 -4.58 -4.41 17.45
N VAL A 91 -5.11 -5.46 16.82
CA VAL A 91 -4.94 -6.85 17.29
C VAL A 91 -3.47 -7.22 17.35
N VAL A 92 -2.70 -6.87 16.31
CA VAL A 92 -1.27 -7.18 16.22
C VAL A 92 -0.47 -6.42 17.29
N TYR A 93 -0.74 -5.12 17.49
CA TYR A 93 -0.12 -4.33 18.54
C TYR A 93 -0.41 -4.90 19.93
N TYR A 94 -1.69 -5.15 20.23
CA TYR A 94 -2.10 -5.64 21.55
C TYR A 94 -1.47 -7.00 21.86
N THR A 95 -1.54 -7.94 20.91
CA THR A 95 -0.99 -9.29 21.09
C THR A 95 0.53 -9.28 21.24
N ALA A 96 1.24 -8.54 20.40
CA ALA A 96 2.70 -8.42 20.50
C ALA A 96 3.14 -7.74 21.80
N ASP A 97 2.46 -6.66 22.20
CA ASP A 97 2.79 -5.95 23.44
C ASP A 97 2.59 -6.85 24.66
N LYS A 98 1.44 -7.53 24.78
CA LYS A 98 1.18 -8.46 25.89
C LYS A 98 2.16 -9.63 25.93
N ALA A 99 2.51 -10.19 24.77
CA ALA A 99 3.51 -11.25 24.69
C ALA A 99 4.89 -10.76 25.15
N MET A 100 5.33 -9.57 24.72
CA MET A 100 6.61 -9.01 25.13
C MET A 100 6.65 -8.62 26.61
N ILE A 101 5.54 -8.13 27.18
CA ILE A 101 5.40 -7.91 28.63
C ILE A 101 5.54 -9.24 29.38
N PHE A 102 4.85 -10.29 28.94
CA PHE A 102 4.92 -11.61 29.57
C PHE A 102 6.34 -12.19 29.56
N LEU A 103 7.07 -11.99 28.45
CA LEU A 103 8.47 -12.40 28.31
C LEU A 103 9.47 -11.42 28.97
N SER A 104 8.99 -10.40 29.69
CA SER A 104 9.81 -9.40 30.39
C SER A 104 10.81 -8.67 29.47
N PHE A 105 10.44 -8.40 28.22
CA PHE A 105 11.26 -7.60 27.32
C PHE A 105 11.32 -6.15 27.82
N PHE A 106 12.52 -5.55 27.75
CA PHE A 106 12.71 -4.17 28.19
C PHE A 106 11.96 -3.17 27.29
N PRO A 107 11.46 -2.04 27.82
CA PRO A 107 10.52 -1.17 27.10
C PRO A 107 11.06 -0.54 25.81
N GLN A 108 12.35 -0.24 25.74
CA GLN A 108 12.98 0.34 24.56
C GLN A 108 12.96 -0.66 23.38
N PHE A 109 13.21 -1.95 23.65
CA PHE A 109 13.07 -2.99 22.62
C PHE A 109 11.62 -3.16 22.18
N ARG A 110 10.68 -3.15 23.14
CA ARG A 110 9.24 -3.18 22.82
C ARG A 110 8.85 -2.02 21.91
N ALA A 111 9.29 -0.80 22.22
CA ALA A 111 9.04 0.38 21.41
C ALA A 111 9.59 0.25 19.98
N MET A 112 10.78 -0.33 19.81
CA MET A 112 11.36 -0.62 18.50
C MET A 112 10.52 -1.64 17.72
N ILE A 113 10.09 -2.72 18.35
CA ILE A 113 9.26 -3.75 17.70
C ILE A 113 7.91 -3.18 17.29
N LEU A 114 7.20 -2.50 18.20
CA LEU A 114 5.91 -1.90 17.92
C LEU A 114 6.01 -0.87 16.76
N ALA A 115 7.08 -0.09 16.69
CA ALA A 115 7.24 0.88 15.60
C ALA A 115 7.37 0.26 14.19
N VAL A 116 7.86 -0.98 14.07
CA VAL A 116 8.14 -1.65 12.78
C VAL A 116 7.11 -2.72 12.42
N LEU A 117 6.46 -3.31 13.42
CA LEU A 117 5.55 -4.44 13.29
C LEU A 117 4.43 -4.26 12.24
N PRO A 118 3.75 -3.11 12.13
CA PRO A 118 2.73 -2.91 11.09
C PRO A 118 3.24 -3.06 9.66
N ASN A 119 4.47 -2.60 9.39
CA ASN A 119 5.08 -2.74 8.07
C ASN A 119 5.39 -4.22 7.75
N LEU A 120 5.71 -5.04 8.76
CA LEU A 120 5.90 -6.49 8.58
C LEU A 120 4.57 -7.20 8.28
N VAL A 121 3.48 -6.78 8.91
CA VAL A 121 2.13 -7.27 8.57
C VAL A 121 1.82 -6.94 7.12
N GLN A 122 2.09 -5.70 6.69
CA GLN A 122 1.90 -5.32 5.28
C GLN A 122 2.86 -6.04 4.33
N ALA A 123 4.09 -6.38 4.75
CA ALA A 123 5.00 -7.17 3.95
C ALA A 123 4.44 -8.55 3.59
N TYR A 124 3.72 -9.18 4.52
CA TYR A 124 3.00 -10.42 4.23
C TYR A 124 1.93 -10.20 3.15
N PHE A 125 1.08 -9.19 3.29
CA PHE A 125 0.06 -8.89 2.26
C PHE A 125 0.69 -8.50 0.92
N ALA A 126 1.77 -7.72 0.90
CA ALA A 126 2.51 -7.40 -0.31
C ALA A 126 3.03 -8.65 -1.03
N ALA A 127 3.58 -9.62 -0.28
CA ALA A 127 4.05 -10.89 -0.84
C ALA A 127 2.89 -11.71 -1.41
N VAL A 128 1.74 -11.73 -0.72
CA VAL A 128 0.49 -12.35 -1.22
C VAL A 128 0.05 -11.67 -2.52
N GLY A 129 0.08 -10.35 -2.59
CA GLY A 129 -0.28 -9.58 -3.78
C GLY A 129 0.60 -9.89 -4.98
N ASP A 130 1.93 -9.94 -4.79
CA ASP A 130 2.88 -10.32 -5.84
C ASP A 130 2.68 -11.76 -6.29
N TYR A 131 2.51 -12.68 -5.32
CA TYR A 131 2.31 -14.09 -5.58
C TYR A 131 1.07 -14.33 -6.42
N TYR A 132 -0.08 -13.75 -6.06
CA TYR A 132 -1.30 -13.89 -6.84
C TYR A 132 -1.29 -13.11 -8.15
N THR A 133 -0.49 -12.05 -8.28
CA THR A 133 -0.22 -11.40 -9.58
C THR A 133 0.48 -12.39 -10.51
N TRP A 134 1.55 -13.04 -10.04
CA TRP A 134 2.27 -14.05 -10.80
C TRP A 134 1.40 -15.28 -11.11
N GLN A 135 0.72 -15.83 -10.11
CA GLN A 135 -0.14 -17.01 -10.28
C GLN A 135 -1.31 -16.76 -11.23
N LEU A 136 -1.91 -15.56 -11.20
CA LEU A 136 -2.93 -15.20 -12.19
C LEU A 136 -2.32 -15.06 -13.60
N SER A 137 -1.09 -14.56 -13.71
CA SER A 137 -0.37 -14.54 -14.98
C SER A 137 -0.06 -15.94 -15.53
N GLU A 138 0.27 -16.91 -14.67
CA GLU A 138 0.45 -18.32 -15.08
C GLU A 138 -0.85 -18.93 -15.58
N ARG A 139 -1.98 -18.65 -14.92
CA ARG A 139 -3.30 -19.09 -15.40
C ARG A 139 -3.62 -18.52 -16.78
N ILE A 140 -3.22 -17.28 -17.06
CA ILE A 140 -3.51 -16.60 -18.33
C ILE A 140 -2.57 -17.04 -19.46
N TYR A 141 -1.28 -17.21 -19.18
CA TYR A 141 -0.24 -17.40 -20.19
C TYR A 141 0.38 -18.81 -20.22
N GLY A 142 0.06 -19.66 -19.25
CA GLY A 142 0.60 -21.02 -19.08
C GLY A 142 1.72 -21.08 -18.05
N THR A 143 1.84 -22.25 -17.42
CA THR A 143 2.80 -22.53 -16.33
C THR A 143 4.24 -22.37 -16.80
N ARG A 144 5.02 -21.54 -16.12
CA ARG A 144 6.40 -21.16 -16.48
C ARG A 144 6.56 -20.58 -17.89
N SER A 145 5.49 -19.99 -18.44
CA SER A 145 5.59 -19.23 -19.68
C SER A 145 6.53 -18.02 -19.49
N LYS A 146 7.20 -17.58 -20.56
CA LYS A 146 8.05 -16.38 -20.52
C LYS A 146 7.30 -15.14 -20.05
N ALA A 147 6.03 -15.02 -20.45
CA ALA A 147 5.16 -13.93 -20.02
C ALA A 147 4.88 -14.01 -18.50
N SER A 148 4.57 -15.18 -17.95
CA SER A 148 4.35 -15.30 -16.51
C SER A 148 5.60 -14.98 -15.68
N ASN A 149 6.78 -15.43 -16.11
CA ASN A 149 8.05 -15.07 -15.47
C ASN A 149 8.33 -13.57 -15.58
N ALA A 150 8.02 -12.95 -16.72
CA ALA A 150 8.15 -11.49 -16.86
C ALA A 150 7.22 -10.75 -15.88
N ALA A 151 5.98 -11.21 -15.68
CA ALA A 151 5.07 -10.61 -14.70
C ALA A 151 5.62 -10.70 -13.26
N LEU A 152 6.19 -11.85 -12.87
CA LEU A 152 6.87 -12.02 -11.58
C LEU A 152 8.02 -11.02 -11.42
N TRP A 153 8.95 -10.98 -12.37
CA TRP A 153 10.11 -10.07 -12.27
C TRP A 153 9.71 -8.60 -12.32
N MET A 154 8.64 -8.23 -13.03
CA MET A 154 8.08 -6.88 -13.00
C MET A 154 7.58 -6.51 -11.59
N THR A 155 6.95 -7.42 -10.85
CA THR A 155 6.55 -7.13 -9.45
C THR A 155 7.75 -6.92 -8.53
N VAL A 156 8.81 -7.72 -8.71
CA VAL A 156 10.06 -7.65 -7.93
C VAL A 156 10.82 -6.34 -8.22
N PHE A 157 10.96 -5.96 -9.49
CA PHE A 157 11.75 -4.79 -9.92
C PHE A 157 10.92 -3.53 -10.17
N SER A 158 9.65 -3.50 -9.79
CA SER A 158 8.81 -2.30 -9.86
C SER A 158 9.19 -1.33 -8.73
N PRO A 159 9.67 -0.11 -9.04
CA PRO A 159 10.01 0.87 -8.01
C PRO A 159 8.81 1.29 -7.17
N TRP A 160 7.64 1.42 -7.80
CA TRP A 160 6.41 1.75 -7.09
C TRP A 160 5.97 0.63 -6.15
N GLN A 161 6.01 -0.63 -6.61
CA GLN A 161 5.68 -1.78 -5.78
C GLN A 161 6.64 -1.89 -4.59
N TRP A 162 7.95 -1.71 -4.80
CA TRP A 162 8.95 -1.67 -3.73
C TRP A 162 8.72 -0.53 -2.73
N PHE A 163 8.36 0.66 -3.22
CA PHE A 163 8.18 1.83 -2.38
C PHE A 163 6.88 1.83 -1.58
N CYS A 164 5.79 1.30 -2.13
CA CYS A 164 4.43 1.48 -1.59
C CYS A 164 3.90 0.23 -0.86
N SER A 165 4.16 -0.98 -1.35
CA SER A 165 3.43 -2.19 -0.95
C SER A 165 3.53 -2.56 0.54
N THR A 166 4.67 -2.26 1.18
CA THR A 166 4.94 -2.55 2.60
C THR A 166 4.51 -1.43 3.56
N ARG A 167 3.95 -0.34 3.02
CA ARG A 167 3.40 0.76 3.80
C ARG A 167 1.97 0.46 4.23
N THR A 168 1.57 1.05 5.34
CA THR A 168 0.30 0.82 6.06
C THR A 168 -0.87 1.58 5.43
N PHE A 169 -0.98 1.54 4.10
CA PHE A 169 -2.11 2.07 3.36
C PHE A 169 -3.20 1.02 3.20
N SER A 170 -4.45 1.45 3.37
CA SER A 170 -5.59 0.61 2.99
C SER A 170 -5.61 0.30 1.49
N ASN A 171 -5.03 1.15 0.64
CA ASN A 171 -4.87 0.87 -0.80
C ASN A 171 -3.94 -0.33 -1.08
N CYS A 172 -2.94 -0.59 -0.23
CA CYS A 172 -2.08 -1.77 -0.39
C CYS A 172 -2.83 -3.06 -0.07
N LEU A 173 -3.63 -3.03 1.00
CA LEU A 173 -4.49 -4.15 1.38
C LEU A 173 -5.59 -4.37 0.33
N GLU A 174 -6.24 -3.30 -0.13
CA GLU A 174 -7.22 -3.30 -1.24
C GLU A 174 -6.63 -3.95 -2.49
N THR A 175 -5.43 -3.53 -2.92
CA THR A 175 -4.74 -4.07 -4.10
C THR A 175 -4.51 -5.57 -3.97
N THR A 176 -4.02 -6.02 -2.81
CA THR A 176 -3.77 -7.43 -2.50
C THR A 176 -5.06 -8.25 -2.50
N MET A 177 -6.11 -7.76 -1.85
CA MET A 177 -7.41 -8.41 -1.81
C MET A 177 -8.02 -8.50 -3.21
N THR A 178 -7.93 -7.43 -4.02
CA THR A 178 -8.43 -7.40 -5.40
C THR A 178 -7.74 -8.44 -6.26
N ILE A 179 -6.39 -8.47 -6.31
CA ILE A 179 -5.70 -9.44 -7.18
C ILE A 179 -5.92 -10.88 -6.74
N THR A 180 -5.96 -11.13 -5.42
CA THR A 180 -6.27 -12.45 -4.86
C THR A 180 -7.70 -12.87 -5.20
N ALA A 181 -8.65 -11.96 -5.09
CA ALA A 181 -10.04 -12.21 -5.46
C ALA A 181 -10.20 -12.49 -6.95
N LEU A 182 -9.51 -11.74 -7.82
CA LEU A 182 -9.49 -11.99 -9.26
C LEU A 182 -8.85 -13.34 -9.61
N TYR A 183 -7.83 -13.78 -8.87
CA TYR A 183 -7.29 -15.13 -9.02
C TYR A 183 -8.34 -16.20 -8.76
N PHE A 184 -9.11 -16.09 -7.68
CA PHE A 184 -10.16 -17.07 -7.33
C PHE A 184 -11.49 -16.88 -8.07
N TRP A 185 -11.63 -15.84 -8.90
CA TRP A 185 -12.87 -15.55 -9.62
C TRP A 185 -13.20 -16.65 -10.66
N PRO A 186 -14.48 -17.07 -10.78
CA PRO A 186 -14.92 -18.07 -11.77
C PRO A 186 -14.97 -17.51 -13.20
N TRP A 187 -13.80 -17.27 -13.81
CA TRP A 187 -13.66 -16.70 -15.16
C TRP A 187 -14.43 -17.45 -16.26
N LYS A 188 -14.73 -18.75 -16.08
CA LYS A 188 -15.55 -19.54 -17.02
C LYS A 188 -16.96 -18.97 -17.22
N LEU A 189 -17.47 -18.14 -16.31
CA LEU A 189 -18.77 -17.48 -16.45
C LEU A 189 -18.76 -16.28 -17.42
N SER A 190 -17.60 -15.66 -17.65
CA SER A 190 -17.48 -14.38 -18.38
C SER A 190 -16.51 -14.43 -19.56
N THR A 191 -15.47 -15.26 -19.49
CA THR A 191 -14.42 -15.37 -20.51
C THR A 191 -14.29 -16.80 -21.02
N PHE A 192 -13.69 -16.99 -22.19
CA PHE A 192 -13.29 -18.34 -22.64
C PHE A 192 -12.29 -18.94 -21.63
N PRO A 193 -12.25 -20.27 -21.47
CA PRO A 193 -11.34 -20.91 -20.54
C PRO A 193 -9.89 -20.59 -20.92
N VAL A 194 -9.28 -19.67 -20.17
CA VAL A 194 -7.84 -19.44 -20.18
C VAL A 194 -7.29 -20.17 -18.97
N LEU A 195 -7.14 -21.50 -19.09
CA LEU A 195 -6.55 -22.33 -18.06
C LEU A 195 -5.68 -23.36 -18.76
N GLY A 196 -4.36 -23.23 -18.62
CA GLY A 196 -3.46 -24.37 -18.73
C GLY A 196 -3.89 -25.42 -17.71
N LYS A 197 -3.83 -26.70 -18.08
CA LYS A 197 -4.26 -27.82 -17.21
C LYS A 197 -3.34 -27.98 -16.00
N SER A 198 -2.13 -27.40 -16.00
CA SER A 198 -1.09 -27.65 -15.00
C SER A 198 -0.82 -26.52 -14.02
N SER A 199 -1.33 -25.30 -14.23
CA SER A 199 -1.01 -24.14 -13.36
C SER A 199 -1.82 -24.12 -12.06
N ASP A 200 -2.74 -25.06 -11.91
CA ASP A 200 -3.61 -25.15 -10.75
C ASP A 200 -3.51 -26.56 -10.18
N VAL A 201 -2.58 -26.76 -9.24
CA VAL A 201 -2.51 -27.98 -8.39
C VAL A 201 -3.89 -28.23 -7.74
N SER A 202 -4.70 -27.17 -7.58
CA SER A 202 -6.07 -27.26 -7.07
C SER A 202 -7.14 -27.66 -8.11
N GLN A 203 -6.81 -27.82 -9.40
CA GLN A 203 -7.69 -28.39 -10.44
C GLN A 203 -7.25 -29.77 -10.94
N GLN A 204 -6.12 -30.30 -10.46
CA GLN A 204 -5.86 -31.73 -10.62
C GLN A 204 -6.92 -32.51 -9.83
N PRO A 205 -7.64 -33.46 -10.46
CA PRO A 205 -8.48 -34.39 -9.72
C PRO A 205 -7.62 -35.12 -8.68
N PRO A 206 -8.13 -35.41 -7.48
CA PRO A 206 -7.49 -36.39 -6.62
C PRO A 206 -7.31 -37.68 -7.44
N GLU A 207 -6.15 -38.33 -7.36
CA GLU A 207 -5.84 -39.56 -8.13
C GLU A 207 -6.91 -40.66 -7.98
N GLU A 208 -7.68 -40.62 -6.89
CA GLU A 208 -8.80 -41.54 -6.59
C GLU A 208 -10.07 -41.34 -7.44
N ALA A 209 -10.19 -40.26 -8.24
CA ALA A 209 -11.39 -39.97 -9.02
C ALA A 209 -11.36 -40.53 -10.47
N THR A 210 -10.48 -41.49 -10.76
CA THR A 210 -10.34 -42.11 -12.09
C THR A 210 -11.45 -43.10 -12.45
N HIS A 211 -12.36 -43.42 -11.51
CA HIS A 211 -13.51 -44.27 -11.78
C HIS A 211 -14.81 -43.70 -11.18
N ALA A 212 -15.49 -42.77 -11.87
CA ALA A 212 -16.96 -42.74 -12.00
C ALA A 212 -17.53 -41.45 -12.63
N LYS A 213 -18.46 -41.68 -13.56
CA LYS A 213 -19.58 -40.84 -14.05
C LYS A 213 -19.24 -39.68 -14.99
N THR A 214 -20.06 -39.65 -16.05
CA THR A 214 -20.13 -38.65 -17.12
C THR A 214 -19.99 -37.20 -16.62
N PRO A 215 -19.28 -36.32 -17.36
CA PRO A 215 -19.11 -34.95 -16.97
C PRO A 215 -20.47 -34.24 -17.04
N LYS A 216 -21.07 -33.96 -15.88
CA LYS A 216 -22.18 -33.02 -15.80
C LYS A 216 -21.68 -31.67 -16.34
N SER A 217 -22.53 -30.82 -16.91
CA SER A 217 -22.13 -29.52 -17.49
C SER A 217 -22.40 -28.38 -16.50
N GLY A 218 -21.36 -27.66 -16.05
CA GLY A 218 -21.48 -26.55 -15.09
C GLY A 218 -20.14 -26.14 -14.47
N VAL A 219 -20.05 -24.89 -14.02
CA VAL A 219 -18.85 -24.26 -13.46
C VAL A 219 -18.65 -24.65 -11.98
N PHE A 220 -19.73 -24.77 -11.19
CA PHE A 220 -19.66 -24.99 -9.74
C PHE A 220 -19.98 -26.42 -9.31
N GLN A 221 -19.21 -27.39 -9.79
CA GLN A 221 -19.50 -28.82 -9.55
C GLN A 221 -18.82 -29.40 -8.31
N THR A 222 -17.75 -28.77 -7.86
CA THR A 222 -16.94 -29.27 -6.75
C THR A 222 -17.09 -28.34 -5.55
N SER A 223 -17.04 -28.89 -4.33
CA SER A 223 -17.00 -28.06 -3.11
C SER A 223 -15.82 -27.07 -3.12
N ARG A 224 -14.73 -27.42 -3.82
CA ARG A 224 -13.56 -26.56 -4.02
C ARG A 224 -13.88 -25.33 -4.88
N SER A 225 -14.61 -25.50 -5.99
CA SER A 225 -15.02 -24.37 -6.85
C SER A 225 -15.91 -23.37 -6.10
N ILE A 226 -16.81 -23.85 -5.23
CA ILE A 226 -17.63 -23.00 -4.37
C ILE A 226 -16.76 -22.32 -3.30
N LYS A 227 -15.79 -23.02 -2.72
CA LYS A 227 -14.84 -22.41 -1.77
C LYS A 227 -14.06 -21.26 -2.40
N HIS A 228 -13.56 -21.42 -3.64
CA HIS A 228 -12.88 -20.35 -4.37
C HIS A 228 -13.81 -19.16 -4.64
N LEU A 229 -15.04 -19.43 -5.06
CA LEU A 229 -16.03 -18.38 -5.23
C LEU A 229 -16.25 -17.58 -3.93
N ARG A 230 -16.42 -18.27 -2.81
CA ARG A 230 -16.57 -17.63 -1.49
C ARG A 230 -15.37 -16.77 -1.13
N ILE A 231 -14.15 -17.30 -1.29
CA ILE A 231 -12.91 -16.54 -1.06
C ILE A 231 -12.88 -15.29 -1.93
N SER A 232 -13.18 -15.42 -3.23
CA SER A 232 -13.22 -14.30 -4.16
C SER A 232 -14.22 -13.23 -3.73
N ILE A 233 -15.46 -13.60 -3.41
CA ILE A 233 -16.52 -12.66 -3.00
C ILE A 233 -16.19 -11.98 -1.66
N VAL A 234 -15.69 -12.73 -0.66
CA VAL A 234 -15.33 -12.16 0.64
C VAL A 234 -14.21 -11.12 0.49
N LEU A 235 -13.17 -11.44 -0.28
CA LEU A 235 -12.06 -10.52 -0.55
C LEU A 235 -12.51 -9.31 -1.37
N ALA A 236 -13.31 -9.53 -2.42
CA ALA A 236 -13.91 -8.48 -3.24
C ALA A 236 -14.75 -7.51 -2.41
N GLY A 237 -15.67 -8.06 -1.61
CA GLY A 237 -16.56 -7.28 -0.75
C GLY A 237 -15.78 -6.50 0.30
N THR A 238 -14.82 -7.14 0.96
CA THR A 238 -13.96 -6.46 1.96
C THR A 238 -13.16 -5.33 1.33
N ALA A 239 -12.60 -5.54 0.14
CA ALA A 239 -11.84 -4.51 -0.55
C ALA A 239 -12.72 -3.31 -0.97
N CYS A 240 -13.98 -3.53 -1.36
CA CYS A 240 -14.97 -2.46 -1.61
C CYS A 240 -15.40 -1.72 -0.32
N ILE A 241 -15.45 -2.39 0.83
CA ILE A 241 -15.74 -1.75 2.13
C ILE A 241 -14.56 -0.88 2.56
N LEU A 242 -13.33 -1.38 2.44
CA LEU A 242 -12.13 -0.62 2.77
C LEU A 242 -11.98 0.62 1.86
N ARG A 243 -12.31 0.46 0.57
CA ARG A 243 -12.23 1.52 -0.44
C ARG A 243 -13.41 1.38 -1.43
N PRO A 244 -14.44 2.25 -1.34
CA PRO A 244 -15.60 2.20 -2.23
C PRO A 244 -15.27 2.33 -3.72
N THR A 245 -14.13 2.95 -4.06
CA THR A 245 -13.64 3.08 -5.43
C THR A 245 -13.32 1.75 -6.10
N ASN A 246 -13.01 0.69 -5.33
CA ASN A 246 -12.79 -0.65 -5.86
C ASN A 246 -14.04 -1.25 -6.55
N ALA A 247 -15.23 -0.71 -6.23
CA ALA A 247 -16.46 -1.10 -6.90
C ALA A 247 -16.39 -0.88 -8.43
N LEU A 248 -15.57 0.08 -8.91
CA LEU A 248 -15.35 0.30 -10.35
C LEU A 248 -14.66 -0.89 -11.02
N ILE A 249 -13.71 -1.52 -10.32
CA ILE A 249 -13.02 -2.72 -10.80
C ILE A 249 -14.03 -3.86 -10.88
N TRP A 250 -14.75 -4.13 -9.79
CA TRP A 250 -15.72 -5.22 -9.75
C TRP A 250 -16.89 -5.03 -10.69
N PHE A 251 -17.34 -3.80 -10.91
CA PHE A 251 -18.34 -3.47 -11.92
C PHE A 251 -17.90 -3.96 -13.30
N SER A 252 -16.63 -3.71 -13.68
CA SER A 252 -16.07 -4.14 -14.97
C SER A 252 -15.94 -5.66 -15.11
N ILE A 253 -15.75 -6.39 -14.01
CA ILE A 253 -15.68 -7.86 -14.00
C ILE A 253 -17.07 -8.52 -13.99
N LEU A 254 -18.01 -7.93 -13.25
CA LEU A 254 -19.37 -8.44 -13.11
C LEU A 254 -20.17 -8.24 -14.39
N MET A 255 -19.98 -7.13 -15.11
CA MET A 255 -20.75 -6.85 -16.33
C MET A 255 -20.64 -7.96 -17.40
N PRO A 256 -19.43 -8.40 -17.82
CA PRO A 256 -19.28 -9.54 -18.73
C PRO A 256 -19.85 -10.85 -18.17
N THR A 257 -19.84 -11.03 -16.84
CA THR A 257 -20.44 -12.20 -16.16
C THR A 257 -21.96 -12.20 -16.34
N LEU A 258 -22.61 -11.04 -16.16
CA LEU A 258 -24.05 -10.85 -16.38
C LEU A 258 -24.41 -10.97 -17.87
N THR A 259 -23.60 -10.42 -18.78
CA THR A 259 -23.80 -10.64 -20.22
C THR A 259 -23.66 -12.12 -20.60
N GLY A 260 -22.82 -12.88 -19.88
CA GLY A 260 -22.69 -14.33 -20.02
C GLY A 260 -24.00 -15.08 -19.73
N LEU A 261 -24.79 -14.62 -18.75
CA LEU A 261 -26.12 -15.16 -18.43
C LEU A 261 -27.09 -14.97 -19.60
N LEU A 262 -27.12 -13.76 -20.17
CA LEU A 262 -27.94 -13.45 -21.35
C LEU A 262 -27.54 -14.30 -22.57
N ASN A 263 -26.24 -14.54 -22.73
CA ASN A 263 -25.68 -15.35 -23.81
C ASN A 263 -25.68 -16.86 -23.53
N LYS A 264 -26.30 -17.33 -22.43
CA LYS A 264 -26.38 -18.74 -22.02
C LYS A 264 -25.03 -19.47 -22.00
N ARG A 265 -23.95 -18.79 -21.56
CA ARG A 265 -22.60 -19.40 -21.52
C ARG A 265 -22.45 -20.52 -20.49
N ALA A 266 -23.16 -20.41 -19.38
CA ALA A 266 -23.18 -21.38 -18.30
C ALA A 266 -24.64 -21.70 -17.94
N PRO A 267 -24.92 -22.86 -17.32
CA PRO A 267 -26.28 -23.17 -16.86
C PRO A 267 -26.76 -22.13 -15.85
N ILE A 268 -28.07 -21.82 -15.88
CA ILE A 268 -28.70 -20.83 -14.98
C ILE A 268 -28.45 -21.18 -13.50
N SER A 269 -28.34 -22.48 -13.17
CA SER A 269 -28.00 -22.94 -11.83
C SER A 269 -26.68 -22.36 -11.31
N ASP A 270 -25.67 -22.17 -12.16
CA ASP A 270 -24.39 -21.59 -11.74
C ASP A 270 -24.54 -20.11 -11.37
N TYR A 271 -25.37 -19.35 -12.11
CA TYR A 271 -25.66 -17.96 -11.80
C TYR A 271 -26.50 -17.82 -10.52
N LEU A 272 -27.41 -18.76 -10.25
CA LEU A 272 -28.13 -18.82 -8.98
C LEU A 272 -27.21 -19.15 -7.80
N ILE A 273 -26.23 -20.04 -7.99
CA ILE A 273 -25.18 -20.30 -6.98
C ILE A 273 -24.36 -19.03 -6.74
N LEU A 274 -23.94 -18.34 -7.80
CA LEU A 274 -23.23 -17.06 -7.69
C LEU A 274 -24.04 -16.04 -6.87
N LEU A 275 -25.33 -15.87 -7.17
CA LEU A 275 -26.20 -14.95 -6.43
C LEU A 275 -26.35 -15.36 -4.96
N ARG A 276 -26.59 -16.66 -4.68
CA ARG A 276 -26.69 -17.18 -3.32
C ARG A 276 -25.43 -16.90 -2.51
N GLU A 277 -24.26 -17.22 -3.06
CA GLU A 277 -22.98 -17.02 -2.39
C GLU A 277 -22.64 -15.54 -2.27
N ALA A 278 -23.03 -14.70 -3.23
CA ALA A 278 -22.90 -13.24 -3.16
C ALA A 278 -23.70 -12.66 -2.00
N ILE A 279 -24.96 -13.10 -1.82
CA ILE A 279 -25.79 -12.68 -0.70
C ILE A 279 -25.18 -13.18 0.61
N LEU A 280 -24.86 -14.46 0.72
CA LEU A 280 -24.35 -15.05 1.97
C LEU A 280 -23.00 -14.44 2.39
N CYS A 281 -22.01 -14.41 1.50
CA CYS A 281 -20.70 -13.85 1.79
C CYS A 281 -20.76 -12.33 1.95
N GLY A 282 -21.56 -11.65 1.12
CA GLY A 282 -21.77 -10.21 1.21
C GLY A 282 -22.38 -9.81 2.56
N SER A 283 -23.40 -10.53 3.03
CA SER A 283 -23.99 -10.31 4.35
C SER A 283 -22.99 -10.53 5.49
N ILE A 284 -22.11 -11.53 5.40
CA ILE A 284 -21.06 -11.76 6.41
C ILE A 284 -20.06 -10.60 6.43
N VAL A 285 -19.60 -10.15 5.27
CA VAL A 285 -18.66 -9.01 5.17
C VAL A 285 -19.31 -7.74 5.72
N LEU A 286 -20.56 -7.46 5.35
CA LEU A 286 -21.30 -6.30 5.84
C LEU A 286 -21.52 -6.36 7.36
N LEU A 287 -21.93 -7.52 7.88
CA LEU A 287 -22.11 -7.71 9.33
C LEU A 287 -20.80 -7.50 10.08
N THR A 288 -19.69 -8.02 9.54
CA THR A 288 -18.35 -7.85 10.13
C THR A 288 -17.92 -6.39 10.14
N SER A 289 -18.12 -5.66 9.04
CA SER A 289 -17.84 -4.22 8.97
C SER A 289 -18.70 -3.44 9.96
N LEU A 290 -20.01 -3.63 9.93
CA LEU A 290 -20.95 -2.92 10.80
C LEU A 290 -20.65 -3.18 12.28
N THR A 291 -20.29 -4.42 12.63
CA THR A 291 -19.92 -4.79 14.01
C THR A 291 -18.60 -4.13 14.41
N SER A 292 -17.57 -4.19 13.56
CA SER A 292 -16.29 -3.53 13.81
C SER A 292 -16.45 -2.02 13.99
N ASP A 293 -17.23 -1.40 13.10
CA ASP A 293 -17.48 0.04 13.11
C ASP A 293 -18.33 0.44 14.33
N TYR A 294 -19.33 -0.35 14.72
CA TYR A 294 -20.09 -0.14 15.96
C TYR A 294 -19.20 -0.20 17.20
N ILE A 295 -18.30 -1.19 17.29
CA ILE A 295 -17.38 -1.33 18.43
C ILE A 295 -16.43 -0.12 18.51
N TYR A 296 -15.94 0.37 17.37
CA TYR A 296 -15.01 1.49 17.34
C TYR A 296 -15.69 2.83 17.63
N TYR A 297 -16.83 3.11 17.00
CA TYR A 297 -17.50 4.41 17.08
C TYR A 297 -18.51 4.52 18.24
N GLY A 298 -18.96 3.39 18.80
CA GLY A 298 -19.99 3.34 19.83
C GLY A 298 -21.42 3.52 19.30
N GLU A 299 -21.59 3.70 17.99
CA GLU A 299 -22.89 3.84 17.34
C GLU A 299 -22.94 3.16 15.97
N TRP A 300 -24.16 2.85 15.50
CA TRP A 300 -24.36 2.18 14.22
C TRP A 300 -24.04 3.14 13.08
N THR A 301 -22.92 2.90 12.40
CA THR A 301 -22.48 3.69 11.26
C THR A 301 -22.07 2.82 10.09
N PHE A 302 -22.21 3.36 8.88
CA PHE A 302 -21.77 2.72 7.65
C PHE A 302 -20.82 3.65 6.89
N PRO A 303 -19.51 3.58 7.17
CA PRO A 303 -18.52 4.52 6.64
C PRO A 303 -18.49 4.66 5.11
N PRO A 304 -18.67 3.60 4.30
CA PRO A 304 -18.76 3.74 2.84
C PRO A 304 -19.85 4.72 2.39
N TYR A 305 -21.02 4.69 3.04
CA TYR A 305 -22.09 5.64 2.75
C TYR A 305 -21.73 7.05 3.21
N GLN A 306 -21.16 7.22 4.41
CA GLN A 306 -20.77 8.54 4.91
C GLN A 306 -19.66 9.16 4.06
N PHE A 307 -18.70 8.36 3.61
CA PHE A 307 -17.69 8.78 2.65
C PHE A 307 -18.32 9.28 1.35
N LEU A 308 -19.23 8.52 0.75
CA LEU A 308 -19.89 8.91 -0.51
C LEU A 308 -20.75 10.16 -0.31
N TYR A 309 -21.57 10.18 0.74
CA TYR A 309 -22.40 11.33 1.08
C TYR A 309 -21.54 12.58 1.26
N PHE A 310 -20.47 12.49 2.05
CA PHE A 310 -19.60 13.63 2.34
C PHE A 310 -18.85 14.13 1.09
N ASN A 311 -18.26 13.23 0.29
CA ASN A 311 -17.50 13.60 -0.90
C ASN A 311 -18.38 14.15 -2.03
N ILE A 312 -19.58 13.60 -2.21
CA ILE A 312 -20.51 14.03 -3.28
C ILE A 312 -21.26 15.31 -2.86
N SER A 313 -21.71 15.43 -1.61
CA SER A 313 -22.55 16.55 -1.17
C SER A 313 -21.78 17.78 -0.71
N ARG A 314 -20.59 17.61 -0.10
CA ARG A 314 -19.84 18.73 0.51
C ARG A 314 -18.60 19.17 -0.27
N ASN A 315 -18.18 18.43 -1.30
CA ASN A 315 -17.02 18.75 -2.16
C ASN A 315 -15.72 19.12 -1.41
N LEU A 316 -15.57 18.68 -0.15
CA LEU A 316 -14.46 19.10 0.71
C LEU A 316 -13.11 18.58 0.23
N ALA A 317 -13.07 17.53 -0.59
CA ALA A 317 -11.83 17.03 -1.20
C ALA A 317 -11.09 18.13 -1.99
N VAL A 318 -11.79 19.17 -2.46
CA VAL A 318 -11.18 20.36 -3.10
C VAL A 318 -10.25 21.12 -2.14
N PHE A 319 -10.52 21.10 -0.83
CA PHE A 319 -9.70 21.77 0.19
C PHE A 319 -8.26 21.24 0.21
N TYR A 320 -8.08 19.95 -0.08
CA TYR A 320 -6.78 19.29 -0.09
C TYR A 320 -6.04 19.36 -1.43
N GLY A 321 -6.58 20.12 -2.39
CA GLY A 321 -5.98 20.36 -3.69
C GLY A 321 -6.87 19.97 -4.86
N ARG A 322 -6.58 20.55 -6.03
CA ARG A 322 -7.22 20.22 -7.30
C ARG A 322 -6.17 19.76 -8.31
N ASN A 323 -6.47 18.66 -8.99
CA ASN A 323 -5.63 18.12 -10.04
C ASN A 323 -6.35 18.18 -11.39
N VAL A 324 -5.59 18.45 -12.45
CA VAL A 324 -6.06 18.41 -13.84
C VAL A 324 -6.71 17.06 -14.18
N TRP A 325 -7.69 17.06 -15.09
CA TRP A 325 -8.46 15.85 -15.44
C TRP A 325 -7.55 14.73 -15.97
N HIS A 326 -6.51 15.07 -16.73
CA HIS A 326 -5.56 14.12 -17.31
C HIS A 326 -4.45 13.65 -16.34
N TYR A 327 -4.52 13.99 -15.05
CA TYR A 327 -3.48 13.65 -14.06
C TYR A 327 -3.12 12.16 -14.07
N TYR A 328 -4.11 11.26 -14.06
CA TYR A 328 -3.81 9.82 -14.02
C TYR A 328 -3.12 9.33 -15.30
N LEU A 329 -3.43 9.93 -16.46
CA LEU A 329 -2.78 9.58 -17.73
C LEU A 329 -1.37 10.17 -17.82
N SER A 330 -1.22 11.45 -17.46
CA SER A 330 0.01 12.23 -17.63
C SER A 330 1.03 12.09 -16.50
N GLN A 331 0.60 11.70 -15.29
CA GLN A 331 1.43 11.61 -14.09
C GLN A 331 1.22 10.28 -13.36
N GLY A 332 -0.02 9.84 -13.16
CA GLY A 332 -0.34 8.62 -12.41
C GLY A 332 0.26 7.34 -13.02
N LEU A 333 -0.06 7.05 -14.29
CA LEU A 333 0.49 5.88 -15.00
C LEU A 333 2.02 5.95 -15.15
N PRO A 334 2.62 7.10 -15.53
CA PRO A 334 4.07 7.24 -15.51
C PRO A 334 4.70 6.92 -14.15
N LEU A 335 4.08 7.35 -13.04
CA LEU A 335 4.61 7.08 -11.69
C LEU A 335 4.44 5.62 -11.26
N LEU A 336 3.33 4.96 -11.61
CA LEU A 336 3.10 3.54 -11.33
C LEU A 336 4.07 2.63 -12.09
N LEU A 337 4.31 2.94 -13.36
CA LEU A 337 4.96 2.03 -14.31
C LEU A 337 6.43 2.37 -14.54
N ILE A 338 6.83 3.63 -14.38
CA ILE A 338 8.19 4.13 -14.60
C ILE A 338 8.73 3.63 -15.95
N THR A 339 9.68 2.69 -15.96
CA THR A 339 10.30 2.13 -17.16
C THR A 339 9.41 1.17 -17.94
N TYR A 340 8.32 0.69 -17.33
CA TYR A 340 7.37 -0.23 -17.96
C TYR A 340 6.28 0.49 -18.79
N LEU A 341 6.16 1.81 -18.65
CA LEU A 341 5.11 2.61 -19.31
C LEU A 341 5.02 2.36 -20.83
N PRO A 342 6.10 2.45 -21.64
CA PRO A 342 5.97 2.31 -23.10
C PRO A 342 5.48 0.91 -23.49
N PHE A 343 5.96 -0.14 -22.83
CA PHE A 343 5.50 -1.51 -23.06
C PHE A 343 4.03 -1.68 -22.66
N THR A 344 3.62 -1.03 -21.59
CA THR A 344 2.24 -1.08 -21.08
C THR A 344 1.27 -0.41 -22.06
N LEU A 345 1.65 0.72 -22.67
CA LEU A 345 0.81 1.39 -23.68
C LEU A 345 0.60 0.49 -24.91
N VAL A 346 1.64 -0.18 -25.38
CA VAL A 346 1.55 -1.17 -26.47
C VAL A 346 0.66 -2.35 -26.05
N ALA A 347 0.82 -2.85 -24.83
CA ALA A 347 0.01 -3.95 -24.31
C ALA A 347 -1.48 -3.60 -24.20
N LEU A 348 -1.81 -2.40 -23.71
CA LEU A 348 -3.19 -1.91 -23.62
C LEU A 348 -3.82 -1.82 -25.01
N TYR A 349 -3.09 -1.28 -25.99
CA TYR A 349 -3.55 -1.24 -27.38
C TYR A 349 -3.80 -2.65 -27.93
N GLN A 350 -2.81 -3.55 -27.85
CA GLN A 350 -2.94 -4.93 -28.34
C GLN A 350 -4.08 -5.69 -27.65
N ALA A 351 -4.25 -5.53 -26.34
CA ALA A 351 -5.30 -6.19 -25.58
C ALA A 351 -6.69 -5.62 -25.88
N SER A 352 -6.80 -4.33 -26.24
CA SER A 352 -8.07 -3.70 -26.64
C SER A 352 -8.63 -4.24 -27.96
N LEU A 353 -7.77 -4.82 -28.80
CA LEU A 353 -8.16 -5.44 -30.08
C LEU A 353 -8.63 -6.90 -29.91
N LEU A 354 -8.53 -7.48 -28.71
CA LEU A 354 -8.98 -8.85 -28.45
C LEU A 354 -10.51 -8.92 -28.31
N PRO A 355 -11.12 -10.10 -28.53
CA PRO A 355 -12.55 -10.28 -28.31
C PRO A 355 -12.96 -9.98 -26.86
N SER A 356 -14.19 -9.49 -26.66
CA SER A 356 -14.76 -9.20 -25.33
C SER A 356 -14.83 -10.39 -24.38
N SER A 357 -14.71 -11.61 -24.93
CA SER A 357 -14.62 -12.87 -24.21
C SER A 357 -13.21 -13.19 -23.71
N ASN A 358 -12.19 -12.37 -24.01
CA ASN A 358 -10.83 -12.56 -23.55
C ASN A 358 -10.60 -11.80 -22.23
N ILE A 359 -10.00 -12.47 -21.24
CA ILE A 359 -9.68 -11.85 -19.93
C ILE A 359 -8.81 -10.60 -20.06
N ARG A 360 -7.89 -10.56 -21.03
CA ARG A 360 -7.02 -9.41 -21.26
C ARG A 360 -7.81 -8.19 -21.75
N PHE A 361 -8.84 -8.41 -22.56
CA PHE A 361 -9.77 -7.34 -22.96
C PHE A 361 -10.50 -6.79 -21.73
N VAL A 362 -11.02 -7.68 -20.88
CA VAL A 362 -11.71 -7.29 -19.65
C VAL A 362 -10.79 -6.48 -18.71
N PHE A 363 -9.52 -6.89 -18.55
CA PHE A 363 -8.54 -6.11 -17.79
C PHE A 363 -8.29 -4.73 -18.39
N THR A 364 -8.13 -4.62 -19.71
CA THR A 364 -7.98 -3.32 -20.38
C THR A 364 -9.20 -2.43 -20.16
N THR A 365 -10.42 -2.95 -20.34
CA THR A 365 -11.65 -2.20 -20.06
C THR A 365 -11.72 -1.76 -18.59
N THR A 366 -11.34 -2.63 -17.67
CA THR A 366 -11.31 -2.34 -16.23
C THR A 366 -10.36 -1.19 -15.90
N ILE A 367 -9.15 -1.21 -16.47
CA ILE A 367 -8.14 -0.16 -16.32
C ILE A 367 -8.67 1.17 -16.89
N LEU A 368 -9.17 1.16 -18.13
CA LEU A 368 -9.64 2.37 -18.80
C LEU A 368 -10.87 2.98 -18.10
N LEU A 369 -11.83 2.15 -17.67
CA LEU A 369 -13.00 2.60 -16.93
C LEU A 369 -12.58 3.24 -15.61
N THR A 370 -11.74 2.55 -14.83
CA THR A 370 -11.31 3.05 -13.51
C THR A 370 -10.54 4.36 -13.65
N LEU A 371 -9.60 4.45 -14.60
CA LEU A 371 -8.86 5.68 -14.88
C LEU A 371 -9.80 6.81 -15.34
N GLY A 372 -10.75 6.51 -16.25
CA GLY A 372 -11.71 7.47 -16.75
C GLY A 372 -12.62 8.02 -15.66
N SER A 373 -13.20 7.14 -14.84
CA SER A 373 -14.07 7.52 -13.73
C SER A 373 -13.34 8.33 -12.65
N LEU A 374 -12.15 7.90 -12.23
CA LEU A 374 -11.39 8.64 -11.21
C LEU A 374 -10.86 9.98 -11.74
N SER A 375 -10.66 10.11 -13.07
CA SER A 375 -10.23 11.38 -13.69
C SER A 375 -11.25 12.51 -13.54
N LEU A 376 -12.53 12.18 -13.32
CA LEU A 376 -13.61 13.14 -13.09
C LEU A 376 -13.59 13.78 -11.70
N ILE A 377 -12.88 13.19 -10.74
CA ILE A 377 -12.81 13.68 -9.36
C ILE A 377 -11.77 14.80 -9.25
N ALA A 378 -12.05 15.86 -8.48
CA ALA A 378 -11.15 17.01 -8.35
C ALA A 378 -9.82 16.67 -7.67
N HIS A 379 -9.88 15.98 -6.53
CA HIS A 379 -8.69 15.49 -5.81
C HIS A 379 -8.23 14.15 -6.37
N LYS A 380 -6.92 14.00 -6.58
CA LYS A 380 -6.35 12.83 -7.23
C LYS A 380 -5.03 12.48 -6.57
N GLU A 381 -4.79 11.19 -6.41
CA GLU A 381 -3.55 10.67 -5.84
C GLU A 381 -3.19 9.36 -6.53
N VAL A 382 -1.90 9.18 -6.81
CA VAL A 382 -1.42 8.00 -7.54
C VAL A 382 -1.78 6.69 -6.86
N ARG A 383 -1.84 6.64 -5.52
CA ARG A 383 -2.25 5.45 -4.78
C ARG A 383 -3.72 5.04 -5.00
N PHE A 384 -4.60 5.92 -5.46
CA PHE A 384 -6.00 5.56 -5.75
C PHE A 384 -6.12 4.62 -6.96
N ILE A 385 -5.13 4.62 -7.85
CA ILE A 385 -5.06 3.70 -9.01
C ILE A 385 -4.12 2.53 -8.76
N TYR A 386 -3.56 2.40 -7.55
CA TYR A 386 -2.64 1.31 -7.21
C TYR A 386 -3.25 -0.09 -7.38
N PRO A 387 -4.56 -0.34 -7.11
CA PRO A 387 -5.19 -1.63 -7.40
C PRO A 387 -5.13 -2.07 -8.87
N LEU A 388 -4.82 -1.17 -9.80
CA LEU A 388 -4.66 -1.49 -11.22
C LEU A 388 -3.25 -2.02 -11.56
N LEU A 389 -2.25 -1.81 -10.71
CA LEU A 389 -0.86 -2.18 -11.00
C LEU A 389 -0.67 -3.68 -11.31
N PRO A 390 -1.25 -4.63 -10.56
CA PRO A 390 -1.19 -6.04 -10.91
C PRO A 390 -1.72 -6.34 -12.32
N LEU A 391 -2.83 -5.73 -12.70
CA LEU A 391 -3.43 -5.92 -14.03
C LEU A 391 -2.53 -5.33 -15.13
N LEU A 392 -1.96 -4.16 -14.89
CA LEU A 392 -1.00 -3.53 -15.80
C LEU A 392 0.25 -4.41 -15.99
N HIS A 393 0.80 -4.98 -14.91
CA HIS A 393 1.93 -5.91 -15.00
C HIS A 393 1.58 -7.16 -15.81
N ILE A 394 0.43 -7.81 -15.52
CA ILE A 394 -0.02 -9.00 -16.25
C ILE A 394 -0.15 -8.70 -17.74
N LEU A 395 -0.84 -7.61 -18.12
CA LEU A 395 -1.03 -7.24 -19.52
C LEU A 395 0.30 -6.92 -20.24
N THR A 396 1.23 -6.29 -19.54
CA THR A 396 2.52 -5.85 -20.10
C THR A 396 3.50 -7.00 -20.31
N ALA A 397 3.38 -8.07 -19.53
CA ALA A 397 4.36 -9.15 -19.49
C ALA A 397 4.63 -9.86 -20.83
N PRO A 398 3.63 -10.15 -21.70
CA PRO A 398 3.88 -10.68 -23.04
C PRO A 398 4.70 -9.74 -23.93
N VAL A 399 4.45 -8.43 -23.86
CA VAL A 399 5.17 -7.43 -24.65
C VAL A 399 6.63 -7.35 -24.21
N ILE A 400 6.89 -7.30 -22.90
CA ILE A 400 8.26 -7.30 -22.36
C ILE A 400 8.99 -8.62 -22.69
N SER A 401 8.34 -9.77 -22.47
CA SER A 401 8.96 -11.07 -22.70
C SER A 401 9.30 -11.30 -24.18
N SER A 402 8.44 -10.90 -25.11
CA SER A 402 8.70 -11.00 -26.54
C SER A 402 9.80 -10.04 -27.02
N PHE A 403 9.86 -8.84 -26.43
CA PHE A 403 10.88 -7.84 -26.76
C PHE A 403 12.28 -8.26 -26.31
N PHE A 404 12.44 -8.73 -25.06
CA PHE A 404 13.75 -9.10 -24.51
C PHE A 404 14.13 -10.57 -24.73
N GLN A 405 13.18 -11.48 -24.90
CA GLN A 405 13.42 -12.93 -25.06
C GLN A 405 12.62 -13.53 -26.24
N PRO A 406 12.84 -13.07 -27.48
CA PRO A 406 12.15 -13.62 -28.64
C PRO A 406 12.44 -15.12 -28.80
N SER A 407 11.42 -15.89 -29.16
CA SER A 407 11.55 -17.30 -29.51
C SER A 407 11.89 -17.44 -30.99
N SER A 408 12.92 -18.23 -31.32
CA SER A 408 13.21 -18.64 -32.69
C SER A 408 13.06 -20.15 -32.79
N SER A 409 12.14 -20.62 -33.63
CA SER A 409 11.92 -22.05 -33.87
C SER A 409 12.60 -22.44 -35.17
N PHE A 410 13.53 -23.40 -35.10
CA PHE A 410 14.15 -24.00 -36.28
C PHE A 410 13.62 -25.42 -36.44
N THR A 411 13.01 -25.70 -37.58
CA THR A 411 12.58 -27.06 -37.95
C THR A 411 13.69 -27.69 -38.76
N THR A 412 14.31 -28.77 -38.26
CA THR A 412 15.26 -29.56 -39.03
C THR A 412 14.60 -30.87 -39.45
N THR A 413 14.61 -31.15 -40.75
CA THR A 413 14.19 -32.43 -41.30
C THR A 413 15.43 -33.30 -41.48
N PRO A 414 15.57 -34.44 -40.77
CA PRO A 414 16.71 -35.32 -40.96
C PRO A 414 16.60 -36.01 -42.34
N CYS A 415 17.59 -35.76 -43.21
CA CYS A 415 17.75 -36.51 -44.47
C CYS A 415 18.69 -37.70 -44.22
N THR A 416 18.19 -38.93 -44.38
CA THR A 416 19.02 -40.13 -44.41
C THR A 416 19.23 -40.59 -45.85
N THR A 417 20.48 -40.63 -46.31
CA THR A 417 20.87 -41.25 -47.58
C THR A 417 21.24 -42.72 -47.34
N LYS A 418 20.49 -43.64 -47.96
CA LYS A 418 20.90 -45.03 -48.17
C LYS A 418 20.92 -45.28 -49.68
N ASP A 419 22.03 -45.82 -50.19
CA ASP A 419 22.21 -46.27 -51.58
C ASP A 419 21.82 -45.25 -52.66
N GLY A 420 22.31 -44.00 -52.55
CA GLY A 420 22.18 -43.00 -53.62
C GLY A 420 20.75 -42.53 -53.95
N LYS A 421 19.73 -42.99 -53.21
CA LYS A 421 18.34 -42.59 -53.37
C LYS A 421 17.87 -41.85 -52.11
N VAL A 422 17.38 -40.63 -52.29
CA VAL A 422 16.77 -39.84 -51.21
C VAL A 422 15.45 -40.52 -50.82
N ILE A 423 15.41 -41.14 -49.63
CA ILE A 423 14.17 -41.65 -49.03
C ILE A 423 13.74 -40.63 -47.98
N THR A 424 12.64 -39.92 -48.26
CA THR A 424 11.97 -39.03 -47.30
C THR A 424 11.22 -39.86 -46.26
N SER A 425 11.86 -40.14 -45.12
CA SER A 425 11.23 -40.74 -43.94
C SER A 425 10.34 -39.69 -43.26
N SER A 426 9.02 -39.77 -43.45
CA SER A 426 8.03 -38.74 -43.09
C SER A 426 7.58 -38.73 -41.61
N THR A 427 8.42 -39.05 -40.62
CA THR A 427 7.89 -39.29 -39.26
C THR A 427 8.52 -38.53 -38.09
N THR A 428 9.62 -37.77 -38.23
CA THR A 428 10.09 -36.96 -37.10
C THR A 428 10.73 -35.64 -37.54
N THR A 429 9.92 -34.60 -37.69
CA THR A 429 10.41 -33.21 -37.73
C THR A 429 10.80 -32.79 -36.32
N LEU A 430 12.08 -32.51 -36.09
CA LEU A 430 12.57 -32.05 -34.80
C LEU A 430 12.59 -30.52 -34.81
N THR A 431 11.65 -29.91 -34.08
CA THR A 431 11.58 -28.45 -33.93
C THR A 431 12.41 -28.06 -32.72
N THR A 432 13.56 -27.43 -32.94
CA THR A 432 14.40 -26.90 -31.85
C THR A 432 14.07 -25.43 -31.66
N THR A 433 13.51 -25.08 -30.50
CA THR A 433 13.25 -23.68 -30.14
C THR A 433 14.44 -23.16 -29.34
N THR A 434 15.19 -22.20 -29.90
CA THR A 434 16.26 -21.51 -29.18
C THR A 434 15.75 -20.17 -28.65
N THR A 435 16.18 -19.84 -27.44
CA THR A 435 15.80 -18.58 -26.78
C THR A 435 17.06 -17.78 -26.50
N THR A 436 17.12 -16.55 -27.03
CA THR A 436 18.25 -15.65 -26.81
C THR A 436 17.75 -14.35 -26.22
N THR A 437 18.43 -13.85 -25.17
CA THR A 437 18.12 -12.54 -24.60
C THR A 437 18.68 -11.45 -25.52
N LYS A 438 17.78 -10.66 -26.11
CA LYS A 438 18.10 -9.50 -26.95
C LYS A 438 18.03 -8.19 -26.13
N HIS A 439 18.57 -7.12 -26.70
CA HIS A 439 18.57 -5.78 -26.10
C HIS A 439 19.13 -5.73 -24.66
N LYS A 440 20.14 -6.56 -24.36
CA LYS A 440 20.73 -6.67 -23.01
C LYS A 440 21.16 -5.31 -22.43
N PRO A 441 21.84 -4.39 -23.16
CA PRO A 441 22.21 -3.10 -22.61
C PRO A 441 21.00 -2.30 -22.13
N LEU A 442 19.93 -2.25 -22.94
CA LEU A 442 18.69 -1.58 -22.55
C LEU A 442 18.05 -2.24 -21.32
N LEU A 443 17.97 -3.57 -21.29
CA LEU A 443 17.43 -4.31 -20.13
C LEU A 443 18.18 -3.93 -18.83
N TYR A 444 19.51 -3.95 -18.87
CA TYR A 444 20.32 -3.59 -17.70
C TYR A 444 20.16 -2.13 -17.31
N THR A 445 20.05 -1.20 -18.28
CA THR A 445 19.76 0.21 -18.00
C THR A 445 18.41 0.38 -17.31
N LEU A 446 17.35 -0.28 -17.79
CA LEU A 446 16.01 -0.16 -17.18
C LEU A 446 15.98 -0.75 -15.77
N LEU A 447 16.59 -1.91 -15.55
CA LEU A 447 16.70 -2.53 -14.22
C LEU A 447 17.51 -1.67 -13.26
N THR A 448 18.63 -1.10 -13.73
CA THR A 448 19.47 -0.21 -12.92
C THR A 448 18.71 1.06 -12.55
N LEU A 449 18.00 1.68 -13.50
CA LEU A 449 17.19 2.86 -13.24
C LEU A 449 16.10 2.56 -12.20
N ASN A 450 15.40 1.43 -12.35
CA ASN A 450 14.39 1.00 -11.37
C ASN A 450 14.99 0.80 -9.98
N ALA A 451 16.15 0.13 -9.89
CA ALA A 451 16.84 -0.09 -8.63
C ALA A 451 17.30 1.23 -7.98
N LEU A 452 17.82 2.18 -8.76
CA LEU A 452 18.23 3.50 -8.26
C LEU A 452 17.04 4.30 -7.73
N ILE A 453 15.91 4.30 -8.45
CA ILE A 453 14.68 4.97 -8.00
C ILE A 453 14.19 4.33 -6.70
N ALA A 454 14.09 2.99 -6.66
CA ALA A 454 13.69 2.26 -5.47
C ALA A 454 14.62 2.55 -4.28
N LEU A 455 15.94 2.57 -4.49
CA LEU A 455 16.92 2.86 -3.45
C LEU A 455 16.78 4.31 -2.94
N TYR A 456 16.62 5.27 -3.84
CA TYR A 456 16.45 6.68 -3.49
C TYR A 456 15.17 6.90 -2.67
N THR A 457 14.04 6.34 -3.10
CA THR A 457 12.76 6.47 -2.39
C THR A 457 12.74 5.67 -1.09
N THR A 458 13.62 4.67 -0.93
CA THR A 458 13.77 3.86 0.28
C THR A 458 14.61 4.55 1.36
N LEU A 459 15.67 5.28 0.97
CA LEU A 459 16.69 5.76 1.90
C LEU A 459 16.73 7.29 2.06
N SER A 460 16.36 8.04 1.02
CA SER A 460 16.67 9.47 0.94
C SER A 460 15.44 10.37 1.04
N HIS A 461 14.44 10.17 0.18
CA HIS A 461 13.32 11.10 0.07
C HIS A 461 12.40 11.06 1.30
N GLN A 462 12.24 12.19 1.98
CA GLN A 462 11.46 12.34 3.22
C GLN A 462 11.90 11.38 4.34
N SER A 463 13.22 11.19 4.49
CA SER A 463 13.78 10.34 5.56
C SER A 463 13.89 11.07 6.91
N GLY A 464 14.01 12.40 6.89
CA GLY A 464 14.27 13.20 8.08
C GLY A 464 13.13 13.17 9.09
N VAL A 465 11.89 13.12 8.62
CA VAL A 465 10.70 13.08 9.49
C VAL A 465 10.64 11.83 10.37
N LEU A 466 11.05 10.65 9.87
CA LEU A 466 11.10 9.41 10.66
C LEU A 466 12.31 9.35 11.59
N ARG A 467 13.45 9.88 11.14
CA ARG A 467 14.66 9.94 11.99
C ARG A 467 14.44 10.86 13.18
N THR A 468 13.65 11.91 13.02
CA THR A 468 13.35 12.87 14.08
C THR A 468 12.46 12.29 15.15
N THR A 469 11.40 11.56 14.79
CA THR A 469 10.56 10.86 15.78
C THR A 469 11.38 9.81 16.52
N THR A 470 12.28 9.12 15.81
CA THR A 470 13.24 8.20 16.42
C THR A 470 14.16 8.93 17.40
N PHE A 471 14.75 10.06 17.01
CA PHE A 471 15.61 10.88 17.87
C PHE A 471 14.87 11.33 19.14
N LEU A 472 13.68 11.93 19.01
CA LEU A 472 12.88 12.39 20.14
C LEU A 472 12.52 11.24 21.09
N ARG A 473 12.20 10.06 20.57
CA ARG A 473 11.94 8.88 21.39
C ARG A 473 13.16 8.49 22.22
N HIS A 474 14.35 8.45 21.61
CA HIS A 474 15.59 8.11 22.33
C HIS A 474 15.99 9.18 23.34
N GLU A 475 15.85 10.47 23.00
CA GLU A 475 16.09 11.56 23.96
C GLU A 475 15.13 11.45 25.15
N TYR A 476 13.84 11.16 24.90
CA TYR A 476 12.87 10.97 25.96
C TYR A 476 13.21 9.76 26.84
N GLU A 477 13.52 8.61 26.24
CA GLU A 477 13.94 7.41 26.97
C GLU A 477 15.18 7.69 27.83
N THR A 478 16.09 8.52 27.33
CA THR A 478 17.33 8.88 28.03
C THR A 478 17.09 9.86 29.18
N LEU A 479 16.16 10.81 29.02
CA LEU A 479 15.92 11.90 29.98
C LEU A 479 14.85 11.57 31.02
N ALA A 480 13.81 10.84 30.62
CA ALA A 480 12.60 10.67 31.42
C ALA A 480 12.48 9.28 32.05
N LEU A 481 13.19 8.26 31.54
CA LEU A 481 13.01 6.87 31.94
C LEU A 481 14.25 6.27 32.61
N ASP A 482 14.03 5.31 33.51
CA ASP A 482 15.08 4.45 34.08
C ASP A 482 15.45 3.26 33.16
N GLY A 483 16.37 2.41 33.59
CA GLY A 483 16.82 1.25 32.82
C GLY A 483 15.72 0.22 32.55
N ARG A 484 14.61 0.28 33.28
CA ARG A 484 13.43 -0.57 33.15
C ARG A 484 12.26 0.15 32.47
N GLY A 485 12.46 1.36 31.97
CA GLY A 485 11.48 2.18 31.28
C GLY A 485 10.38 2.77 32.17
N ARG A 486 10.61 2.87 33.49
CA ARG A 486 9.73 3.61 34.41
C ARG A 486 10.10 5.08 34.38
N LEU A 487 9.12 5.96 34.55
CA LEU A 487 9.40 7.39 34.70
C LEU A 487 10.29 7.63 35.91
N LEU A 488 11.34 8.45 35.77
CA LEU A 488 12.26 8.79 36.86
C LEU A 488 11.59 9.52 38.03
N SER A 489 10.39 10.06 37.82
CA SER A 489 9.55 10.66 38.86
C SER A 489 8.73 9.65 39.67
N ASP A 490 8.64 8.41 39.21
CA ASP A 490 7.92 7.34 39.92
C ASP A 490 8.72 6.92 41.17
N PRO A 491 8.10 6.79 42.36
CA PRO A 491 8.79 6.32 43.57
C PRO A 491 9.46 4.95 43.43
N SER A 492 9.01 4.15 42.46
CA SER A 492 9.56 2.85 42.12
C SER A 492 10.60 2.88 40.99
N ALA A 493 10.98 4.06 40.52
CA ALA A 493 12.11 4.23 39.60
C ALA A 493 13.41 3.80 40.28
N HIS A 494 14.33 3.20 39.51
CA HIS A 494 15.61 2.68 40.00
C HIS A 494 15.52 1.57 41.07
N LEU A 495 14.30 1.11 41.40
CA LEU A 495 14.11 0.04 42.37
C LEU A 495 14.66 -1.27 41.77
N ASN A 496 15.79 -1.72 42.30
CA ASN A 496 16.60 -2.84 41.78
C ASN A 496 17.40 -2.53 40.50
N ASP A 497 17.76 -1.27 40.25
CA ASP A 497 18.79 -0.94 39.26
C ASP A 497 20.18 -1.10 39.88
N ALA A 498 21.10 -1.71 39.11
CA ALA A 498 22.50 -1.87 39.52
C ALA A 498 23.29 -0.55 39.48
N TYR A 499 22.69 0.52 38.94
CA TYR A 499 23.32 1.80 38.67
C TYR A 499 22.71 2.91 39.53
N PRO A 500 23.50 3.93 39.93
CA PRO A 500 22.99 5.05 40.70
C PRO A 500 21.91 5.83 39.92
N PRO A 501 20.96 6.47 40.63
CA PRO A 501 19.89 7.25 40.01
C PRO A 501 20.48 8.36 39.15
N LYS A 502 19.93 8.50 37.94
CA LYS A 502 20.40 9.50 36.98
C LYS A 502 19.77 10.87 37.32
N PRO A 503 20.57 11.95 37.47
CA PRO A 503 20.00 13.27 37.60
C PRO A 503 19.27 13.64 36.31
N THR A 504 18.01 14.08 36.43
CA THR A 504 17.20 14.52 35.30
C THR A 504 16.66 15.92 35.54
N THR A 505 16.64 16.72 34.47
CA THR A 505 15.99 18.04 34.44
C THR A 505 14.58 17.97 33.84
N TYR A 506 14.11 16.78 33.47
CA TYR A 506 12.79 16.58 32.89
C TYR A 506 11.73 16.48 33.98
N THR A 507 10.59 17.15 33.77
CA THR A 507 9.41 17.01 34.65
C THR A 507 8.23 16.42 33.88
N PRO A 508 7.40 15.55 34.47
CA PRO A 508 6.28 14.92 33.75
C PRO A 508 5.21 15.88 33.22
N SER A 509 5.11 17.08 33.80
CA SER A 509 4.22 18.16 33.35
C SER A 509 4.78 18.97 32.19
N GLU A 510 6.05 18.77 31.85
CA GLU A 510 6.72 19.50 30.78
C GLU A 510 6.28 18.98 29.41
N THR A 511 6.00 19.91 28.49
CA THR A 511 5.82 19.57 27.09
C THR A 511 7.17 19.27 26.46
N PHE A 512 7.34 18.04 25.99
CA PHE A 512 8.62 17.55 25.50
C PHE A 512 8.95 18.10 24.11
N ALA A 513 7.97 18.15 23.20
CA ALA A 513 8.20 18.61 21.84
C ALA A 513 7.03 19.40 21.25
N ALA A 514 7.31 20.40 20.43
CA ALA A 514 6.33 21.00 19.51
C ALA A 514 6.77 20.82 18.06
N PHE A 515 5.84 20.48 17.18
CA PHE A 515 6.09 20.33 15.75
C PHE A 515 5.52 21.53 14.99
N LEU A 516 6.39 22.48 14.67
CA LEU A 516 6.10 23.63 13.80
C LEU A 516 6.40 23.25 12.34
N LEU A 517 5.63 22.28 11.85
CA LEU A 517 5.72 21.70 10.52
C LEU A 517 4.35 21.82 9.85
N PRO A 518 4.25 21.73 8.51
CA PRO A 518 2.96 21.48 7.88
C PRO A 518 2.28 20.28 8.54
N CYS A 519 0.96 20.34 8.71
CA CYS A 519 0.22 19.32 9.45
C CYS A 519 0.55 17.90 8.94
N HIS A 520 0.55 16.94 9.86
CA HIS A 520 0.80 15.53 9.56
C HIS A 520 2.10 15.26 8.78
N SER A 521 3.13 16.11 8.92
CA SER A 521 4.46 15.88 8.32
C SER A 521 5.24 14.77 8.99
N THR A 522 4.98 14.51 10.26
CA THR A 522 5.63 13.49 11.07
C THR A 522 4.59 12.50 11.60
N PRO A 523 4.97 11.22 11.74
CA PRO A 523 4.17 10.28 12.50
C PRO A 523 4.00 10.72 13.95
N TRP A 524 2.94 10.25 14.61
CA TRP A 524 2.62 10.62 15.98
C TRP A 524 2.87 9.49 16.96
N ARG A 525 1.85 9.03 17.69
CA ARG A 525 2.01 8.14 18.83
C ARG A 525 2.53 6.77 18.44
N SER A 526 2.14 6.27 17.28
CA SER A 526 2.60 4.98 16.74
C SER A 526 4.12 4.92 16.48
N GLN A 527 4.84 6.06 16.49
CA GLN A 527 6.30 6.12 16.39
C GLN A 527 6.97 6.75 17.62
N LEU A 528 6.29 7.64 18.35
CA LEU A 528 6.79 8.21 19.61
C LEU A 528 6.65 7.24 20.79
N ILE A 529 5.68 6.32 20.73
CA ILE A 529 5.38 5.20 21.64
C ILE A 529 4.99 5.61 23.08
N HIS A 530 5.79 6.44 23.74
CA HIS A 530 5.70 6.70 25.18
C HIS A 530 4.64 7.74 25.53
N PRO A 531 3.52 7.40 26.20
CA PRO A 531 2.44 8.35 26.46
C PRO A 531 2.88 9.58 27.27
N GLY A 532 3.88 9.44 28.14
CA GLY A 532 4.47 10.56 28.89
C GLY A 532 5.29 11.53 28.04
N LEU A 533 5.64 11.19 26.80
CA LEU A 533 6.21 12.13 25.83
C LEU A 533 5.06 13.01 25.32
N GLN A 534 4.83 14.10 26.06
CA GLN A 534 3.82 15.11 25.74
C GLN A 534 4.32 15.99 24.60
N ALA A 535 3.52 16.11 23.55
CA ALA A 535 3.84 16.94 22.39
C ALA A 535 2.58 17.53 21.78
N TRP A 536 2.74 18.61 21.01
CA TRP A 536 1.69 19.18 20.17
C TRP A 536 2.22 19.51 18.76
N ALA A 537 1.33 19.60 17.77
CA ALA A 537 1.67 19.86 16.38
C ALA A 537 0.62 20.76 15.73
N LEU A 538 1.04 21.50 14.70
CA LEU A 538 0.11 22.32 13.92
C LEU A 538 -0.93 21.45 13.21
N THR A 539 -2.19 21.87 13.31
CA THR A 539 -3.33 21.16 12.71
C THR A 539 -3.74 21.74 11.35
N CYS A 540 -4.44 20.94 10.54
CA CYS A 540 -5.05 21.39 9.29
C CYS A 540 -6.49 20.90 9.17
N GLU A 541 -7.26 21.16 10.22
CA GLU A 541 -8.67 20.80 10.23
C GLU A 541 -9.43 21.64 9.21
N PRO A 542 -10.27 21.02 8.38
CA PRO A 542 -11.11 21.78 7.46
C PRO A 542 -12.20 22.52 8.24
N PRO A 543 -12.79 23.59 7.68
CA PRO A 543 -13.82 24.38 8.34
C PRO A 543 -15.18 23.65 8.35
N LEU A 544 -15.31 22.61 9.17
CA LEU A 544 -16.47 21.71 9.20
C LEU A 544 -17.79 22.39 9.60
N HIS A 545 -17.71 23.57 10.21
CA HIS A 545 -18.86 24.39 10.63
C HIS A 545 -19.43 25.23 9.48
N LEU A 546 -18.65 25.47 8.42
CA LEU A 546 -19.09 26.26 7.28
C LEU A 546 -19.87 25.39 6.29
N PRO A 547 -21.05 25.83 5.81
CA PRO A 547 -21.78 25.13 4.78
C PRO A 547 -21.06 25.28 3.43
N SER A 548 -21.26 24.32 2.52
CA SER A 548 -20.65 24.33 1.17
C SER A 548 -21.11 25.52 0.30
N THR A 549 -22.16 26.23 0.70
CA THR A 549 -22.67 27.45 0.07
C THR A 549 -21.89 28.70 0.45
N ALA A 550 -21.11 28.68 1.54
CA ALA A 550 -20.31 29.82 2.01
C ALA A 550 -18.96 29.91 1.29
N ALA A 551 -18.99 29.98 -0.05
CA ALA A 551 -17.79 29.87 -0.89
C ALA A 551 -16.70 30.93 -0.57
N HIS A 552 -17.11 32.15 -0.21
CA HIS A 552 -16.18 33.22 0.15
C HIS A 552 -15.45 32.95 1.48
N GLU A 553 -16.19 32.50 2.49
CA GLU A 553 -15.61 32.17 3.82
C GLU A 553 -14.71 30.94 3.73
N LEU A 554 -15.10 29.94 2.94
CA LEU A 554 -14.27 28.76 2.66
C LEU A 554 -12.94 29.12 1.97
N ALA A 555 -12.94 30.12 1.07
CA ALA A 555 -11.73 30.58 0.40
C ALA A 555 -10.83 31.43 1.33
N ALA A 556 -11.43 32.15 2.28
CA ALA A 556 -10.72 32.96 3.27
C ALA A 556 -10.21 32.15 4.48
N TYR A 557 -10.70 30.92 4.67
CA TYR A 557 -10.30 30.07 5.79
C TYR A 557 -8.78 29.81 5.77
N ARG A 558 -8.19 29.86 6.97
CA ARG A 558 -6.79 29.54 7.24
C ARG A 558 -6.73 28.58 8.42
N ASP A 559 -6.27 27.37 8.15
CA ASP A 559 -6.01 26.41 9.22
C ASP A 559 -4.80 26.83 10.07
N GLU A 560 -4.53 26.08 11.13
CA GLU A 560 -3.46 26.44 12.07
C GLU A 560 -2.07 26.42 11.42
N ALA A 561 -1.80 25.43 10.56
CA ALA A 561 -0.55 25.38 9.83
C ALA A 561 -0.43 26.59 8.88
N ASP A 562 -1.48 26.93 8.14
CA ASP A 562 -1.49 28.07 7.24
C ASP A 562 -1.30 29.40 8.02
N ARG A 563 -1.96 29.60 9.17
CA ARG A 563 -1.74 30.79 10.01
C ARG A 563 -0.28 30.93 10.46
N PHE A 564 0.35 29.82 10.86
CA PHE A 564 1.77 29.84 11.22
C PHE A 564 2.66 30.19 10.03
N PHE A 565 2.44 29.60 8.85
CA PHE A 565 3.28 29.86 7.68
C PHE A 565 3.01 31.22 7.01
N ASP A 566 1.82 31.80 7.19
CA ASP A 566 1.46 33.14 6.72
C ASP A 566 2.13 34.24 7.57
N ASP A 567 2.16 34.10 8.91
CA ASP A 567 2.87 35.02 9.81
C ASP A 567 3.43 34.29 11.06
N PRO A 568 4.65 33.71 10.95
CA PRO A 568 5.25 32.96 12.06
C PRO A 568 5.46 33.79 13.32
N GLN A 569 5.77 35.09 13.20
CA GLN A 569 6.05 35.94 14.36
C GLN A 569 4.78 36.22 15.16
N ARG A 570 3.68 36.50 14.47
CA ARG A 570 2.38 36.68 15.11
C ARG A 570 1.88 35.39 15.75
N PHE A 571 1.99 34.26 15.05
CA PHE A 571 1.58 32.97 15.60
C PHE A 571 2.35 32.62 16.88
N LEU A 572 3.68 32.76 16.88
CA LEU A 572 4.51 32.49 18.06
C LEU A 572 4.19 33.40 19.26
N ARG A 573 3.77 34.64 19.00
CA ARG A 573 3.39 35.61 20.04
C ARG A 573 2.00 35.34 20.62
N ASP A 574 1.04 35.10 19.73
CA ASP A 574 -0.38 35.15 20.06
C ASP A 574 -0.94 33.75 20.39
N GLU A 575 -0.39 32.68 19.79
CA GLU A 575 -0.92 31.31 19.89
C GLU A 575 -0.01 30.35 20.69
N VAL A 576 1.26 30.69 20.94
CA VAL A 576 2.23 29.84 21.67
C VAL A 576 2.55 30.40 23.06
N GLY A 577 2.70 29.52 24.05
CA GLY A 577 2.91 29.86 25.46
C GLY A 577 1.64 29.82 26.31
N GLY A 578 0.49 29.51 25.70
CA GLY A 578 -0.78 29.29 26.39
C GLY A 578 -0.97 27.85 26.90
N LYS A 579 -2.15 27.57 27.46
CA LYS A 579 -2.52 26.24 27.98
C LYS A 579 -2.58 25.17 26.89
N GLU A 580 -3.03 25.52 25.68
CA GLU A 580 -3.16 24.58 24.56
C GLU A 580 -1.81 24.28 23.88
N ARG A 581 -0.94 25.29 23.80
CA ARG A 581 0.36 25.23 23.11
C ARG A 581 1.45 25.77 24.04
N PRO A 582 1.74 25.09 25.16
CA PRO A 582 2.81 25.50 26.06
C PRO A 582 4.17 25.45 25.34
N TRP A 583 5.10 26.29 25.78
CA TRP A 583 6.47 26.25 25.27
C TRP A 583 7.10 24.88 25.56
N PRO A 584 7.63 24.19 24.53
CA PRO A 584 8.21 22.87 24.70
C PRO A 584 9.69 22.94 25.09
N ARG A 585 10.23 21.81 25.53
CA ARG A 585 11.69 21.59 25.59
C ARG A 585 12.34 21.69 24.23
N TYR A 586 11.73 21.03 23.24
CA TYR A 586 12.23 20.96 21.87
C TYR A 586 11.23 21.50 20.87
N VAL A 587 11.68 22.34 19.94
CA VAL A 587 10.91 22.72 18.75
C VAL A 587 11.46 21.96 17.55
N VAL A 588 10.57 21.31 16.80
CA VAL A 588 10.88 20.61 15.56
C VAL A 588 10.32 21.40 14.39
N GLY A 589 11.16 21.65 13.39
CA GLY A 589 10.77 22.37 12.18
C GLY A 589 11.67 22.06 10.99
N PHE A 590 11.22 22.42 9.80
CA PHE A 590 12.09 22.50 8.64
C PHE A 590 13.02 23.72 8.77
N GLN A 591 14.25 23.61 8.28
CA GLN A 591 15.27 24.67 8.42
C GLN A 591 14.78 26.08 8.03
N GLY A 592 13.79 26.18 7.13
CA GLY A 592 13.22 27.45 6.69
C GLY A 592 12.59 28.29 7.80
N ILE A 593 12.18 27.69 8.93
CA ILE A 593 11.58 28.43 10.04
C ILE A 593 12.59 28.98 11.05
N GLU A 594 13.88 28.63 10.93
CA GLU A 594 14.90 28.93 11.94
C GLU A 594 15.04 30.42 12.23
N HIS A 595 15.07 31.24 11.17
CA HIS A 595 15.17 32.70 11.29
C HIS A 595 14.01 33.28 12.11
N HIS A 596 12.78 32.80 11.86
CA HIS A 596 11.59 33.26 12.58
C HIS A 596 11.63 32.83 14.06
N LEU A 597 12.05 31.58 14.33
CA LEU A 597 12.16 31.08 15.69
C LEU A 597 13.18 31.89 16.51
N ARG A 598 14.36 32.15 15.95
CA ARG A 598 15.41 32.97 16.58
C ARG A 598 14.95 34.40 16.83
N THR A 599 14.45 35.06 15.79
CA THR A 599 14.00 36.46 15.87
C THR A 599 12.95 36.65 16.97
N PHE A 600 11.99 35.73 17.06
CA PHE A 600 10.96 35.81 18.09
C PHE A 600 11.53 35.50 19.48
N TYR A 601 12.17 34.35 19.64
CA TYR A 601 12.52 33.84 20.96
C TYR A 601 13.66 34.64 21.60
N GLU A 602 14.72 34.95 20.85
CA GLU A 602 15.87 35.70 21.37
C GLU A 602 15.52 37.19 21.59
N GLY A 603 14.53 37.72 20.87
CA GLY A 603 14.01 39.06 21.08
C GLY A 603 13.05 39.17 22.27
N ALA A 604 12.08 38.24 22.39
CA ALA A 604 11.06 38.27 23.42
C ALA A 604 11.54 37.72 24.78
N MET A 605 12.37 36.67 24.77
CA MET A 605 12.87 35.99 25.96
C MET A 605 14.31 36.42 26.25
N LYS A 606 14.46 37.61 26.85
CA LYS A 606 15.77 38.18 27.20
C LYS A 606 16.59 37.19 28.04
N GLY A 607 17.83 36.95 27.63
CA GLY A 607 18.74 36.05 28.33
C GLY A 607 18.68 34.59 27.89
N PHE A 608 17.89 34.24 26.88
CA PHE A 608 17.86 32.91 26.27
C PHE A 608 18.29 32.95 24.80
N THR A 609 18.93 31.87 24.34
CA THR A 609 19.31 31.67 22.93
C THR A 609 18.73 30.37 22.39
N VAL A 610 18.46 30.34 21.08
CA VAL A 610 18.01 29.13 20.40
C VAL A 610 19.25 28.34 19.97
N ARG A 611 19.37 27.09 20.42
CA ARG A 611 20.47 26.20 20.05
C ARG A 611 19.96 25.06 19.18
N GLU A 612 20.68 24.74 18.11
CA GLU A 612 20.44 23.51 17.36
C GLU A 612 20.88 22.31 18.21
N ARG A 613 19.92 21.46 18.58
CA ARG A 613 20.17 20.23 19.31
C ARG A 613 20.54 19.10 18.36
N TRP A 614 19.84 19.02 17.23
CA TRP A 614 20.02 17.95 16.25
C TRP A 614 19.48 18.36 14.88
N ARG A 615 20.11 17.83 13.82
CA ARG A 615 19.72 18.09 12.42
C ARG A 615 19.82 16.83 11.59
N THR A 616 18.90 16.69 10.64
CA THR A 616 18.92 15.59 9.69
C THR A 616 18.42 16.00 8.31
N ARG A 617 19.01 15.38 7.28
CA ARG A 617 18.58 15.56 5.91
C ARG A 617 17.17 15.01 5.70
N ASN A 618 16.26 15.80 5.12
CA ASN A 618 14.92 15.32 4.77
C ASN A 618 14.81 14.83 3.32
N SER A 619 15.05 15.72 2.35
CA SER A 619 14.88 15.48 0.92
C SER A 619 15.78 16.39 0.09
N HIS A 620 16.13 15.97 -1.13
CA HIS A 620 16.81 16.85 -2.10
C HIS A 620 15.85 17.91 -2.66
N PHE A 621 14.59 17.54 -2.85
CA PHE A 621 13.54 18.39 -3.37
C PHE A 621 12.20 18.00 -2.74
N HIS A 622 11.30 18.97 -2.67
CA HIS A 622 9.92 18.80 -2.23
C HIS A 622 9.04 19.82 -2.99
N ASP A 623 7.85 19.39 -3.40
CA ASP A 623 6.86 20.22 -4.09
C ASP A 623 6.30 21.32 -3.16
N ASP A 624 5.89 20.95 -1.95
CA ASP A 624 5.58 21.91 -0.88
C ASP A 624 6.86 22.64 -0.39
N TRP A 625 6.89 23.96 -0.58
CA TRP A 625 8.01 24.80 -0.17
C TRP A 625 8.22 24.80 1.36
N ARG A 626 7.15 24.59 2.13
CA ARG A 626 7.18 24.53 3.61
C ARG A 626 7.91 23.30 4.13
N ARG A 627 8.10 22.28 3.28
CA ARG A 627 8.78 21.00 3.61
C ARG A 627 10.20 20.91 3.04
N ARG A 628 10.75 22.02 2.53
CA ARG A 628 12.08 22.06 1.92
C ARG A 628 13.18 22.21 2.98
N GLY A 629 14.32 21.58 2.69
CA GLY A 629 15.51 21.63 3.52
C GLY A 629 15.56 20.53 4.58
N ASP A 630 16.53 20.66 5.48
CA ASP A 630 16.74 19.71 6.56
C ASP A 630 15.67 19.85 7.64
N LEU A 631 15.41 18.76 8.37
CA LEU A 631 14.64 18.82 9.60
C LEU A 631 15.58 19.09 10.76
N VAL A 632 15.19 20.03 11.63
CA VAL A 632 16.03 20.50 12.73
C VAL A 632 15.21 20.45 14.03
N VAL A 633 15.90 20.07 15.10
CA VAL A 633 15.40 20.10 16.47
C VAL A 633 16.18 21.17 17.21
N TRP A 634 15.47 22.19 17.68
CA TRP A 634 16.02 23.27 18.48
C TRP A 634 15.66 23.11 19.95
N GLU A 635 16.54 23.59 20.81
CA GLU A 635 16.33 23.73 22.25
C GLU A 635 16.60 25.17 22.70
N PHE A 636 16.07 25.55 23.84
CA PHE A 636 16.22 26.88 24.41
C PHE A 636 17.17 26.82 25.60
N VAL A 637 18.25 27.60 25.54
CA VAL A 637 19.29 27.61 26.57
C VAL A 637 19.53 29.03 27.07
N GLU A 638 19.96 29.17 28.32
CA GLU A 638 20.40 30.47 28.83
C GLU A 638 21.60 30.99 28.03
N ALA A 639 21.59 32.28 27.71
CA ALA A 639 22.68 32.94 27.01
C ALA A 639 23.95 32.89 27.87
N ALA A 640 25.07 32.48 27.27
CA ALA A 640 26.37 32.47 27.94
C ALA A 640 26.73 33.90 28.38
N GLY A 641 26.54 34.18 29.67
CA GLY A 641 26.71 35.51 30.27
C GLY A 641 25.62 35.91 31.29
N ALA A 642 24.47 35.22 31.34
CA ALA A 642 23.40 35.52 32.30
C ALA A 642 23.61 34.85 33.69
N ALA A 643 24.44 33.81 33.78
CA ALA A 643 24.72 33.08 35.03
C ALA A 643 25.72 33.77 35.98
N GLY A 644 25.98 35.07 35.78
CA GLY A 644 26.99 35.82 36.54
C GLY A 644 26.68 37.31 36.72
N ALA A 645 25.41 37.71 36.68
CA ALA A 645 24.97 39.08 36.98
C ALA A 645 24.17 39.14 38.29
#